data_AF-A0A4Q3EF40-F1
#
_entry.id   AF-A0A4Q3EF40-F1
#
_cell.length_a   1.000
_cell.length_b   1.000
_cell.length_c   1.000
_cell.angle_alpha   90.00
_cell.angle_beta   90.00
_cell.angle_gamma   90.00
#
_symmetry.space_group_name_H-M   'P 1'
#
loop_
_entity.id
_entity.type
_entity.pdbx_description
1 polymer ?
#
loop_
_entity_poly.entity_id
_entity_poly.type
_entity_poly.pdbx_seq_one_letter_code
_entity_poly.pdbx_strand_id
1 'polypeptide(L)'
;AEQMGEGWSDYYSLMATQDWSTSALTDGFNKPRGIGTYALGQAITGVGIRSQRYCTNFAVNNKVYTPSIPTTPHDRGEIWCATLWDMTWNIINQVGSINPNLFNAAGAGGNSIALKLVTEGLKLQGCDAGFLDGRDGILAADQLLYNGAYHCSIMTAFARRGMGYDAVQGSANSVTDQISGFSTVQSILTLTQSVQQQLEGLNVTYTNTVTAGVCSGLTNYLLTDTLPSNVTYVSGGTYNAGTRVVSFPVNINAGQTQTYAFTVQVNNGSYFPPANLLDEQVTTAGIPAGWATSVGIGSDNFVVSSAQSHSAPNSFFGVNSVGASDFRIATTNPIAMGAAPPIFTFWGNYNTEDGWDGGVVEISTNAGATWLDLGGQMTENGYNGSMGTGSNNPLGGRSAFTGNSNGWKRTTVSLLPFANQNALFRFRAASDDNTSAIGWYVDDILLQSRAQVNMRSSLFNSSNVRVQVKDTFTIIIQNAGCTPVTVTSQPTNANACAGTNATFTVVAAGTAPTYQWEMSTNGGTTWTTIPGATSATYTVNNVTLAMNNNRYRVQLTNACPSNLASNGAVLNVTDAASIVNNPADASVCLNANASFSVTASGSTLTYQWQVSTDGGTTFTNIAGATASTYAITGATAAMNNNRYRVVVFSCGPTGTNSAPATLTITNPASFTAQPVAATVCPNATATFNATVNGSSLTYQWQVSSNGGTTYTNITGATGSTLTLTGVVPTMNGNLYRVIVNGTCTTNLTSAGAVLNVNQPVNITSDPVSTEKCAGQTAVFTVAASGTSLSYQWQVSVNGGPFVNIANGGPYSGVTTNTLTVANLT
;
A
#
# COMPACT_ATOMS: atom_id res chain seq x y z
N ALA A 1 -34.76 44.29 -21.77
CA ALA A 1 -35.71 43.42 -22.47
C ALA A 1 -35.67 43.70 -23.96
N GLU A 2 -35.53 42.67 -24.78
CA GLU A 2 -35.55 42.65 -26.24
C GLU A 2 -36.94 42.94 -26.83
N GLN A 3 -37.72 43.82 -26.20
CA GLN A 3 -39.07 44.09 -26.63
C GLN A 3 -39.11 44.70 -28.03
N MET A 4 -39.97 44.13 -28.88
CA MET A 4 -40.19 44.51 -30.27
C MET A 4 -41.28 45.59 -30.46
N GLY A 5 -41.89 46.06 -29.36
CA GLY A 5 -43.11 46.89 -29.34
C GLY A 5 -43.13 48.05 -30.35
N GLU A 6 -42.10 48.90 -30.30
CA GLU A 6 -41.96 50.06 -31.20
C GLU A 6 -41.76 49.67 -32.66
N GLY A 7 -41.11 48.53 -32.90
CA GLY A 7 -40.90 48.01 -34.25
C GLY A 7 -42.19 47.50 -34.88
N TRP A 8 -43.09 46.92 -34.10
CA TRP A 8 -44.42 46.51 -34.57
C TRP A 8 -45.23 47.71 -35.03
N SER A 9 -45.33 48.75 -34.20
CA SER A 9 -46.07 49.98 -34.57
C SER A 9 -45.48 50.64 -35.81
N ASP A 10 -44.15 50.67 -35.92
CA ASP A 10 -43.49 51.24 -37.10
C ASP A 10 -43.83 50.46 -38.37
N TYR A 11 -43.77 49.13 -38.30
CA TYR A 11 -44.11 48.26 -39.42
C TYR A 11 -45.56 48.46 -39.88
N TYR A 12 -46.53 48.46 -38.96
CA TYR A 12 -47.94 48.70 -39.31
C TYR A 12 -48.17 50.08 -39.92
N SER A 13 -47.50 51.11 -39.40
CA SER A 13 -47.55 52.44 -39.98
C SER A 13 -46.96 52.46 -41.39
N LEU A 14 -45.81 51.82 -41.64
CA LEU A 14 -45.23 51.73 -42.99
C LEU A 14 -46.18 51.05 -43.96
N MET A 15 -46.76 49.91 -43.56
CA MET A 15 -47.74 49.17 -44.35
C MET A 15 -48.96 50.03 -44.68
N ALA A 16 -49.52 50.77 -43.71
CA ALA A 16 -50.71 51.59 -43.92
C ALA A 16 -50.47 52.87 -44.75
N THR A 17 -49.26 53.44 -44.66
CA THR A 17 -48.92 54.72 -45.32
C THR A 17 -48.17 54.55 -46.64
N GLN A 18 -47.81 53.31 -47.00
CA GLN A 18 -47.26 53.02 -48.33
C GLN A 18 -48.38 53.12 -49.37
N ASP A 19 -48.16 53.88 -50.44
CA ASP A 19 -49.08 53.86 -51.58
C ASP A 19 -48.85 52.59 -52.41
N TRP A 20 -49.54 51.52 -52.04
CA TRP A 20 -49.45 50.23 -52.73
C TRP A 20 -49.99 50.27 -54.16
N SER A 21 -50.85 51.24 -54.49
CA SER A 21 -51.45 51.33 -55.82
C SER A 21 -50.45 51.76 -56.90
N THR A 22 -49.41 52.50 -56.49
CA THR A 22 -48.34 52.99 -57.38
C THR A 22 -46.98 52.35 -57.11
N SER A 23 -46.93 51.39 -56.18
CA SER A 23 -45.68 50.73 -55.79
C SER A 23 -45.20 49.73 -56.85
N ALA A 24 -43.90 49.74 -57.12
CA ALA A 24 -43.22 48.74 -57.96
C ALA A 24 -42.46 47.71 -57.11
N LEU A 25 -42.16 46.54 -57.67
CA LEU A 25 -41.43 45.45 -56.97
C LEU A 25 -40.04 45.89 -56.45
N THR A 26 -39.45 46.93 -57.05
CA THR A 26 -38.12 47.46 -56.67
C THR A 26 -38.17 48.61 -55.65
N ASP A 27 -39.36 49.08 -55.27
CA ASP A 27 -39.51 50.26 -54.41
C ASP A 27 -38.99 50.03 -52.99
N GLY A 28 -38.98 48.79 -52.50
CA GLY A 28 -38.38 48.46 -51.20
C GLY A 28 -36.90 48.81 -51.10
N PHE A 29 -36.17 48.78 -52.22
CA PHE A 29 -34.76 49.18 -52.29
C PHE A 29 -34.61 50.66 -52.67
N ASN A 30 -35.39 51.12 -53.66
CA ASN A 30 -35.20 52.43 -54.30
C ASN A 30 -35.90 53.61 -53.61
N LYS A 31 -36.91 53.36 -52.77
CA LYS A 31 -37.70 54.40 -52.12
C LYS A 31 -37.64 54.29 -50.58
N PRO A 32 -36.52 54.70 -49.94
CA PRO A 32 -36.43 54.70 -48.48
C PRO A 32 -37.47 55.61 -47.83
N ARG A 33 -38.09 55.13 -46.76
CA ARG A 33 -39.20 55.82 -46.10
C ARG A 33 -38.94 56.14 -44.65
N GLY A 34 -39.15 57.40 -44.29
CA GLY A 34 -39.25 57.80 -42.88
C GLY A 34 -40.63 57.50 -42.31
N ILE A 35 -40.71 57.53 -40.98
CA ILE A 35 -41.95 57.39 -40.21
C ILE A 35 -42.19 58.61 -39.34
N GLY A 36 -43.45 58.99 -39.10
CA GLY A 36 -43.78 60.19 -38.33
C GLY A 36 -43.42 61.51 -39.04
N THR A 37 -43.13 61.49 -40.34
CA THR A 37 -42.76 62.69 -41.12
C THR A 37 -43.84 63.77 -41.08
N TYR A 38 -45.12 63.38 -41.09
CA TYR A 38 -46.25 64.32 -40.96
C TYR A 38 -46.21 65.10 -39.65
N ALA A 39 -45.97 64.41 -38.52
CA ALA A 39 -45.91 65.03 -37.19
C ALA A 39 -44.74 66.03 -37.06
N LEU A 40 -43.72 65.89 -37.91
CA LEU A 40 -42.56 66.78 -37.98
C LEU A 40 -42.63 67.79 -39.14
N GLY A 41 -43.73 67.84 -39.90
CA GLY A 41 -43.86 68.71 -41.07
C GLY A 41 -42.87 68.41 -42.20
N GLN A 42 -42.38 67.17 -42.29
CA GLN A 42 -41.42 66.73 -43.31
C GLN A 42 -42.13 66.14 -44.53
N ALA A 43 -41.47 66.20 -45.69
CA ALA A 43 -41.89 65.45 -46.87
C ALA A 43 -41.88 63.93 -46.60
N ILE A 44 -42.64 63.15 -47.38
CA ILE A 44 -42.70 61.67 -47.25
C ILE A 44 -41.34 60.96 -47.44
N THR A 45 -40.37 61.65 -48.04
CA THR A 45 -38.99 61.19 -48.24
C THR A 45 -38.03 61.58 -47.10
N GLY A 46 -38.51 62.37 -46.13
CA GLY A 46 -37.77 62.77 -44.93
C GLY A 46 -37.42 61.59 -44.02
N VAL A 47 -36.52 61.81 -43.05
CA VAL A 47 -36.07 60.75 -42.12
C VAL A 47 -37.15 60.40 -41.10
N GLY A 48 -37.96 61.38 -40.69
CA GLY A 48 -38.98 61.20 -39.67
C GLY A 48 -38.42 61.19 -38.25
N ILE A 49 -39.07 60.41 -37.37
CA ILE A 49 -38.75 60.33 -35.92
C ILE A 49 -37.73 59.23 -35.57
N ARG A 50 -37.19 58.52 -36.58
CA ARG A 50 -36.23 57.41 -36.40
C ARG A 50 -34.85 57.81 -36.93
N SER A 51 -33.83 57.07 -36.52
CA SER A 51 -32.44 57.38 -36.90
C SER A 51 -32.14 57.12 -38.38
N GLN A 52 -32.87 56.20 -39.01
CA GLN A 52 -32.71 55.82 -40.41
C GLN A 52 -34.07 55.63 -41.08
N ARG A 53 -34.10 55.83 -42.41
CA ARG A 53 -35.27 55.51 -43.23
C ARG A 53 -35.35 53.99 -43.44
N TYR A 54 -36.55 53.45 -43.52
CA TYR A 54 -36.78 52.03 -43.77
C TYR A 54 -36.73 51.70 -45.27
N CYS A 55 -35.86 50.75 -45.62
CA CYS A 55 -35.69 50.15 -46.94
C CYS A 55 -34.78 48.92 -46.84
N THR A 56 -34.75 48.12 -47.91
CA THR A 56 -33.86 46.94 -48.01
C THR A 56 -32.41 47.29 -48.40
N ASN A 57 -32.16 48.55 -48.75
CA ASN A 57 -30.81 49.05 -49.06
C ASN A 57 -30.00 49.29 -47.78
N PHE A 58 -29.01 48.42 -47.53
CA PHE A 58 -28.14 48.49 -46.35
C PHE A 58 -27.26 49.74 -46.29
N ALA A 59 -27.05 50.45 -47.40
CA ALA A 59 -26.36 51.74 -47.37
C ALA A 59 -27.19 52.85 -46.73
N VAL A 60 -28.52 52.66 -46.62
CA VAL A 60 -29.46 53.61 -46.02
C VAL A 60 -29.98 53.11 -44.68
N ASN A 61 -30.26 51.81 -44.56
CA ASN A 61 -30.70 51.17 -43.34
C ASN A 61 -29.83 49.98 -42.99
N ASN A 62 -28.89 50.16 -42.07
CA ASN A 62 -27.92 49.13 -41.68
C ASN A 62 -28.21 48.51 -40.31
N LYS A 63 -29.45 48.66 -39.80
CA LYS A 63 -29.86 48.10 -38.51
C LYS A 63 -29.76 46.58 -38.54
N VAL A 64 -29.07 46.01 -37.56
CA VAL A 64 -28.85 44.57 -37.42
C VAL A 64 -28.96 44.17 -35.95
N TYR A 65 -29.41 42.94 -35.71
CA TYR A 65 -29.34 42.27 -34.43
C TYR A 65 -27.88 41.93 -34.12
N THR A 66 -27.41 42.34 -32.96
CA THR A 66 -26.00 42.29 -32.55
C THR A 66 -25.89 41.75 -31.12
N PRO A 67 -24.70 41.26 -30.68
CA PRO A 67 -24.51 40.74 -29.33
C PRO A 67 -24.85 41.72 -28.20
N SER A 68 -24.92 43.02 -28.51
CA SER A 68 -25.61 44.00 -27.69
C SER A 68 -26.49 44.86 -28.58
N ILE A 69 -27.77 45.01 -28.23
CA ILE A 69 -28.74 45.87 -28.92
C ILE A 69 -29.07 47.09 -28.03
N PRO A 70 -29.59 48.19 -28.59
CA PRO A 70 -29.86 49.41 -27.83
C PRO A 70 -30.75 49.21 -26.59
N THR A 71 -30.56 50.01 -25.54
CA THR A 71 -31.41 49.97 -24.33
C THR A 71 -32.71 50.77 -24.51
N THR A 72 -32.76 51.72 -25.43
CA THR A 72 -33.97 52.48 -25.77
C THR A 72 -34.95 51.63 -26.57
N PRO A 73 -36.24 51.55 -26.19
CA PRO A 73 -37.24 50.78 -26.94
C PRO A 73 -37.36 51.20 -28.41
N HIS A 74 -37.27 52.50 -28.68
CA HIS A 74 -37.34 53.08 -30.02
C HIS A 74 -36.20 52.58 -30.92
N ASP A 75 -34.95 52.69 -30.47
CA ASP A 75 -33.77 52.31 -31.25
C ASP A 75 -33.73 50.80 -31.54
N ARG A 76 -34.19 49.97 -30.60
CA ARG A 76 -34.39 48.53 -30.83
C ARG A 76 -35.49 48.26 -31.84
N GLY A 77 -36.61 48.97 -31.71
CA GLY A 77 -37.74 48.87 -32.64
C GLY A 77 -37.33 49.08 -34.10
N GLU A 78 -36.34 49.93 -34.35
CA GLU A 78 -35.79 50.13 -35.70
C GLU A 78 -35.19 48.86 -36.30
N ILE A 79 -34.56 48.00 -35.50
CA ILE A 79 -33.99 46.72 -35.96
C ILE A 79 -35.11 45.76 -36.35
N TRP A 80 -36.12 45.65 -35.49
CA TRP A 80 -37.27 44.78 -35.72
C TRP A 80 -38.05 45.20 -36.97
N CYS A 81 -38.44 46.48 -37.05
CA CYS A 81 -39.17 47.01 -38.18
C CYS A 81 -38.38 46.88 -39.50
N ALA A 82 -37.07 47.18 -39.49
CA ALA A 82 -36.24 47.02 -40.68
C ALA A 82 -36.20 45.56 -41.17
N THR A 83 -36.21 44.59 -40.24
CA THR A 83 -36.26 43.17 -40.57
C THR A 83 -37.60 42.78 -41.18
N LEU A 84 -38.70 43.19 -40.57
CA LEU A 84 -40.04 42.93 -41.12
C LEU A 84 -40.23 43.59 -42.48
N TRP A 85 -39.66 44.77 -42.69
CA TRP A 85 -39.69 45.45 -43.98
C TRP A 85 -38.90 44.69 -45.05
N ASP A 86 -37.71 44.19 -44.73
CA ASP A 86 -36.94 43.29 -45.59
C ASP A 86 -37.75 42.03 -45.93
N MET A 87 -38.40 41.42 -44.94
CA MET A 87 -39.26 40.26 -45.11
C MET A 87 -40.43 40.55 -46.08
N THR A 88 -41.12 41.67 -45.90
CA THR A 88 -42.24 42.07 -46.76
C THR A 88 -41.80 42.18 -48.21
N TRP A 89 -40.68 42.83 -48.48
CA TRP A 89 -40.17 42.96 -49.84
C TRP A 89 -39.64 41.65 -50.41
N ASN A 90 -39.06 40.76 -49.59
CA ASN A 90 -38.70 39.41 -50.03
C ASN A 90 -39.94 38.62 -50.47
N ILE A 91 -41.03 38.66 -49.69
CA ILE A 91 -42.28 37.98 -50.03
C ILE A 91 -42.94 38.61 -51.26
N ILE A 92 -42.97 39.94 -51.38
CA ILE A 92 -43.44 40.64 -52.59
C ILE A 92 -42.69 40.15 -53.83
N ASN A 93 -41.36 40.03 -53.75
CA ASN A 93 -40.55 39.55 -54.85
C ASN A 93 -40.75 38.06 -55.14
N GLN A 94 -40.91 37.21 -54.11
CA GLN A 94 -41.22 35.79 -54.29
C GLN A 94 -42.59 35.59 -54.97
N VAL A 95 -43.59 36.36 -54.57
CA VAL A 95 -44.96 36.30 -55.12
C VAL A 95 -45.05 36.98 -56.49
N GLY A 96 -44.18 37.95 -56.77
CA GLY A 96 -44.12 38.68 -58.03
C GLY A 96 -45.25 39.69 -58.25
N SER A 97 -46.05 40.01 -57.21
CA SER A 97 -47.15 40.96 -57.31
C SER A 97 -47.43 41.69 -56.00
N ILE A 98 -48.02 42.88 -56.12
CA ILE A 98 -48.43 43.76 -55.02
C ILE A 98 -49.95 43.92 -55.10
N ASN A 99 -50.64 43.76 -53.97
CA ASN A 99 -52.04 44.12 -53.83
C ASN A 99 -52.15 45.66 -53.75
N PRO A 100 -52.76 46.33 -54.75
CA PRO A 100 -52.84 47.79 -54.77
C PRO A 100 -53.78 48.36 -53.70
N ASN A 101 -54.68 47.54 -53.14
CA ASN A 101 -55.61 47.95 -52.09
C ASN A 101 -55.40 47.06 -50.84
N LEU A 102 -54.56 47.51 -49.92
CA LEU A 102 -54.25 46.78 -48.68
C LEU A 102 -55.48 46.54 -47.79
N PHE A 103 -56.55 47.33 -47.95
CA PHE A 103 -57.80 47.15 -47.19
C PHE A 103 -58.67 46.01 -47.72
N ASN A 104 -58.39 45.49 -48.91
CA ASN A 104 -59.00 44.26 -49.38
C ASN A 104 -58.28 43.04 -48.77
N ALA A 105 -58.80 42.52 -47.66
CA ALA A 105 -58.22 41.36 -46.97
C ALA A 105 -58.16 40.08 -47.83
N ALA A 106 -58.98 39.98 -48.87
CA ALA A 106 -58.96 38.89 -49.86
C ALA A 106 -58.00 39.16 -51.03
N GLY A 107 -57.42 40.37 -51.12
CA GLY A 107 -56.53 40.77 -52.20
C GLY A 107 -55.26 39.93 -52.27
N ALA A 108 -54.94 39.45 -53.46
CA ALA A 108 -53.72 38.71 -53.76
C ALA A 108 -52.53 39.67 -53.93
N GLY A 109 -51.38 39.33 -53.34
CA GLY A 109 -50.15 40.11 -53.42
C GLY A 109 -49.25 39.87 -52.21
N GLY A 110 -47.93 39.96 -52.40
CA GLY A 110 -46.98 39.62 -51.34
C GLY A 110 -47.04 40.57 -50.13
N ASN A 111 -47.42 41.84 -50.33
CA ASN A 111 -47.66 42.80 -49.25
C ASN A 111 -48.83 42.39 -48.34
N SER A 112 -49.93 41.88 -48.91
CA SER A 112 -51.05 41.33 -48.14
C SER A 112 -50.64 40.09 -47.34
N ILE A 113 -49.82 39.22 -47.94
CA ILE A 113 -49.35 37.98 -47.30
C ILE A 113 -48.40 38.31 -46.15
N ALA A 114 -47.42 39.17 -46.37
CA ALA A 114 -46.49 39.61 -45.33
C ALA A 114 -47.22 40.26 -44.14
N LEU A 115 -48.25 41.09 -44.41
CA LEU A 115 -49.06 41.67 -43.34
C LEU A 115 -49.79 40.61 -42.51
N LYS A 116 -50.37 39.60 -43.16
CA LYS A 116 -51.03 38.47 -42.47
C LYS A 116 -50.05 37.68 -41.62
N LEU A 117 -48.89 37.34 -42.18
CA LEU A 117 -47.83 36.60 -41.48
C LEU A 117 -47.30 37.35 -40.26
N VAL A 118 -47.03 38.64 -40.38
CA VAL A 118 -46.65 39.49 -39.25
C VAL A 118 -47.75 39.51 -38.19
N THR A 119 -49.00 39.69 -38.59
CA THR A 119 -50.11 39.82 -37.65
C THR A 119 -50.43 38.53 -36.92
N GLU A 120 -50.38 37.38 -37.60
CA GLU A 120 -50.55 36.09 -36.93
C GLU A 120 -49.30 35.69 -36.14
N GLY A 121 -48.09 36.00 -36.63
CA GLY A 121 -46.85 35.73 -35.91
C GLY A 121 -46.77 36.48 -34.58
N LEU A 122 -47.25 37.73 -34.55
CA LEU A 122 -47.40 38.53 -33.32
C LEU A 122 -48.28 37.82 -32.28
N LYS A 123 -49.29 37.06 -32.69
CA LYS A 123 -50.16 36.28 -31.79
C LYS A 123 -49.51 34.97 -31.33
N LEU A 124 -48.62 34.40 -32.15
CA LEU A 124 -48.02 33.09 -31.92
C LEU A 124 -46.69 33.11 -31.14
N GLN A 125 -46.01 34.26 -31.05
CA GLN A 125 -44.67 34.40 -30.44
C GLN A 125 -44.57 34.12 -28.92
N GLY A 126 -45.67 33.83 -28.22
CA GLY A 126 -45.67 33.64 -26.76
C GLY A 126 -45.60 34.95 -25.95
N CYS A 127 -45.63 34.83 -24.62
CA CYS A 127 -45.45 35.98 -23.72
C CYS A 127 -43.95 36.27 -23.52
N ASP A 128 -43.61 37.52 -23.19
CA ASP A 128 -42.22 37.96 -22.97
C ASP A 128 -41.25 37.63 -24.12
N ALA A 129 -41.76 37.69 -25.35
CA ALA A 129 -41.02 37.34 -26.56
C ALA A 129 -39.84 38.29 -26.83
N GLY A 130 -38.69 37.71 -27.14
CA GLY A 130 -37.55 38.39 -27.76
C GLY A 130 -37.59 38.34 -29.29
N PHE A 131 -36.51 38.77 -29.94
CA PHE A 131 -36.48 38.92 -31.41
C PHE A 131 -36.59 37.58 -32.16
N LEU A 132 -35.94 36.53 -31.67
CA LEU A 132 -36.01 35.21 -32.29
C LEU A 132 -37.36 34.53 -32.01
N ASP A 133 -37.98 34.78 -30.86
CA ASP A 133 -39.35 34.32 -30.59
C ASP A 133 -40.35 34.94 -31.57
N GLY A 134 -40.22 36.26 -31.83
CA GLY A 134 -41.03 36.95 -32.85
C GLY A 134 -40.83 36.39 -34.25
N ARG A 135 -39.58 36.04 -34.61
CA ARG A 135 -39.26 35.37 -35.88
C ARG A 135 -39.96 34.02 -35.97
N ASP A 136 -39.82 33.21 -34.92
CA ASP A 136 -40.32 31.84 -34.89
C ASP A 136 -41.86 31.82 -34.86
N GLY A 137 -42.49 32.81 -34.23
CA GLY A 137 -43.94 33.06 -34.34
C GLY A 137 -44.38 33.33 -35.78
N ILE A 138 -43.63 34.14 -36.54
CA ILE A 138 -43.92 34.42 -37.96
C ILE A 138 -43.72 33.17 -38.83
N LEU A 139 -42.67 32.38 -38.57
CA LEU A 139 -42.47 31.09 -39.26
C LEU A 139 -43.59 30.10 -38.95
N ALA A 140 -44.06 30.06 -37.71
CA ALA A 140 -45.23 29.26 -37.32
C ALA A 140 -46.50 29.73 -38.05
N ALA A 141 -46.69 31.05 -38.19
CA ALA A 141 -47.80 31.60 -38.98
C ALA A 141 -47.72 31.17 -40.46
N ASP A 142 -46.53 31.17 -41.05
CA ASP A 142 -46.33 30.69 -42.43
C ASP A 142 -46.62 29.20 -42.57
N GLN A 143 -46.17 28.41 -41.61
CA GLN A 143 -46.48 26.98 -41.56
C GLN A 143 -47.99 26.72 -41.48
N LEU A 144 -48.73 27.50 -40.68
CA LEU A 144 -50.17 27.32 -40.47
C LEU A 144 -51.03 27.85 -41.63
N LEU A 145 -50.69 29.02 -42.18
CA LEU A 145 -51.51 29.69 -43.19
C LEU A 145 -51.16 29.27 -44.61
N TYR A 146 -49.89 28.95 -44.87
CA TYR A 146 -49.36 28.74 -46.22
C TYR A 146 -48.51 27.48 -46.34
N ASN A 147 -48.54 26.60 -45.34
CA ASN A 147 -47.78 25.34 -45.32
C ASN A 147 -46.26 25.55 -45.54
N GLY A 148 -45.71 26.66 -45.02
CA GLY A 148 -44.28 26.96 -45.11
C GLY A 148 -43.83 27.53 -46.45
N ALA A 149 -44.76 27.96 -47.32
CA ALA A 149 -44.42 28.42 -48.67
C ALA A 149 -43.48 29.63 -48.69
N TYR A 150 -43.47 30.47 -47.65
CA TYR A 150 -42.67 31.69 -47.56
C TYR A 150 -41.47 31.56 -46.61
N HIS A 151 -41.27 30.39 -45.99
CA HIS A 151 -40.26 30.10 -44.97
C HIS A 151 -38.87 30.62 -45.36
N CYS A 152 -38.47 30.41 -46.62
CA CYS A 152 -37.15 30.81 -47.09
C CYS A 152 -36.99 32.31 -47.29
N SER A 153 -38.03 33.00 -47.75
CA SER A 153 -38.04 34.46 -47.86
C SER A 153 -38.00 35.13 -46.48
N ILE A 154 -38.72 34.55 -45.52
CA ILE A 154 -38.70 34.96 -44.11
C ILE A 154 -37.28 34.77 -43.56
N MET A 155 -36.77 33.54 -43.55
CA MET A 155 -35.44 33.27 -43.00
C MET A 155 -34.32 34.06 -43.67
N THR A 156 -34.42 34.35 -44.97
CA THR A 156 -33.43 35.19 -45.66
C THR A 156 -33.45 36.64 -45.14
N ALA A 157 -34.62 37.22 -44.88
CA ALA A 157 -34.72 38.56 -44.31
C ALA A 157 -34.16 38.62 -42.89
N PHE A 158 -34.53 37.64 -42.06
CA PHE A 158 -34.07 37.55 -40.68
C PHE A 158 -32.56 37.28 -40.59
N ALA A 159 -32.04 36.31 -41.33
CA ALA A 159 -30.60 36.01 -41.38
C ALA A 159 -29.78 37.22 -41.84
N ARG A 160 -30.24 37.96 -42.85
CA ARG A 160 -29.59 39.19 -43.32
C ARG A 160 -29.46 40.25 -42.22
N ARG A 161 -30.35 40.24 -41.24
CA ARG A 161 -30.42 41.19 -40.12
C ARG A 161 -29.85 40.61 -38.82
N GLY A 162 -29.12 39.50 -38.86
CA GLY A 162 -28.47 38.91 -37.68
C GLY A 162 -29.34 37.93 -36.88
N MET A 163 -30.49 37.51 -37.42
CA MET A 163 -31.43 36.57 -36.80
C MET A 163 -31.54 35.26 -37.60
N GLY A 164 -30.42 34.75 -38.10
CA GLY A 164 -30.31 33.50 -38.86
C GLY A 164 -30.43 32.24 -38.01
N TYR A 165 -30.21 31.07 -38.63
CA TYR A 165 -30.33 29.77 -37.95
C TYR A 165 -29.30 29.55 -36.84
N ASP A 166 -28.19 30.27 -36.88
CA ASP A 166 -27.09 30.27 -35.91
C ASP A 166 -27.19 31.40 -34.87
N ALA A 167 -28.28 32.18 -34.88
CA ALA A 167 -28.52 33.21 -33.89
C ALA A 167 -29.01 32.58 -32.57
N VAL A 168 -28.57 33.15 -31.45
CA VAL A 168 -29.03 32.77 -30.10
C VAL A 168 -29.62 34.00 -29.44
N GLN A 169 -30.84 33.88 -28.91
CA GLN A 169 -31.52 35.02 -28.30
C GLN A 169 -30.97 35.39 -26.92
N GLY A 170 -30.51 34.41 -26.15
CA GLY A 170 -30.32 34.61 -24.72
C GLY A 170 -31.65 34.84 -24.02
N SER A 171 -31.65 35.66 -22.98
CA SER A 171 -32.85 36.07 -22.25
C SER A 171 -33.56 37.20 -22.98
N ALA A 172 -34.86 37.06 -23.25
CA ALA A 172 -35.69 38.13 -23.77
C ALA A 172 -35.75 39.38 -22.85
N ASN A 173 -35.34 39.24 -21.59
CA ASN A 173 -35.25 40.36 -20.64
C ASN A 173 -33.91 41.09 -20.67
N SER A 174 -32.90 40.53 -21.32
CA SER A 174 -31.58 41.14 -21.53
C SER A 174 -31.52 41.85 -22.88
N VAL A 175 -30.45 42.62 -23.11
CA VAL A 175 -30.11 43.22 -24.41
C VAL A 175 -28.62 43.06 -24.72
N THR A 176 -27.92 42.19 -23.98
CA THR A 176 -26.45 42.04 -23.99
C THR A 176 -25.94 40.61 -24.00
N ASP A 177 -26.82 39.61 -24.06
CA ASP A 177 -26.47 38.18 -23.96
C ASP A 177 -26.83 37.38 -25.22
N GLN A 178 -27.47 38.01 -26.20
CA GLN A 178 -27.73 37.44 -27.50
C GLN A 178 -26.46 37.25 -28.34
N ILE A 179 -26.55 36.39 -29.34
CA ILE A 179 -25.53 36.15 -30.36
C ILE A 179 -26.19 36.31 -31.71
N SER A 180 -25.70 37.26 -32.51
CA SER A 180 -26.17 37.46 -33.88
C SER A 180 -25.75 36.29 -34.77
N GLY A 181 -26.68 35.79 -35.59
CA GLY A 181 -26.43 34.75 -36.58
C GLY A 181 -26.84 35.20 -37.98
N PHE A 182 -26.03 34.89 -38.98
CA PHE A 182 -26.30 35.30 -40.36
C PHE A 182 -26.49 34.11 -41.32
N SER A 183 -26.51 32.89 -40.79
CA SER A 183 -26.69 31.69 -41.60
C SER A 183 -28.11 31.60 -42.15
N THR A 184 -28.20 31.54 -43.47
CA THR A 184 -29.42 31.16 -44.21
C THR A 184 -29.54 29.64 -44.37
N VAL A 185 -28.49 28.89 -44.02
CA VAL A 185 -28.41 27.44 -44.19
C VAL A 185 -28.67 26.77 -42.85
N GLN A 186 -29.70 25.91 -42.81
CA GLN A 186 -29.97 25.04 -41.68
C GLN A 186 -29.35 23.67 -41.94
N SER A 187 -28.73 23.11 -40.91
CA SER A 187 -28.25 21.73 -40.92
C SER A 187 -28.54 21.07 -39.58
N ILE A 188 -29.04 19.85 -39.59
CA ILE A 188 -29.19 19.02 -38.39
C ILE A 188 -28.19 17.89 -38.50
N LEU A 189 -27.43 17.66 -37.42
CA LEU A 189 -26.53 16.52 -37.27
C LEU A 189 -27.05 15.64 -36.13
N THR A 190 -27.09 14.33 -36.33
CA THR A 190 -27.22 13.34 -35.25
C THR A 190 -26.12 12.30 -35.38
N LEU A 191 -25.71 11.72 -34.25
CA LEU A 191 -24.68 10.69 -34.17
C LEU A 191 -25.20 9.54 -33.31
N THR A 192 -25.19 8.33 -33.85
CA THR A 192 -25.59 7.11 -33.14
C THR A 192 -24.52 6.02 -33.25
N GLN A 193 -24.55 5.10 -32.31
CA GLN A 193 -23.67 3.95 -32.20
C GLN A 193 -24.48 2.66 -32.40
N SER A 194 -23.88 1.66 -33.05
CA SER A 194 -24.55 0.38 -33.34
C SER A 194 -24.90 -0.41 -32.07
N VAL A 195 -24.16 -0.18 -30.99
CA VAL A 195 -24.36 -0.83 -29.68
C VAL A 195 -24.07 0.17 -28.55
N GLN A 196 -24.85 0.09 -27.47
CA GLN A 196 -24.66 0.89 -26.26
C GLN A 196 -23.48 0.39 -25.41
N GLN A 197 -23.18 -0.91 -25.48
CA GLN A 197 -22.09 -1.56 -24.78
C GLN A 197 -21.35 -2.51 -25.73
N GLN A 198 -20.03 -2.63 -25.61
CA GLN A 198 -19.22 -3.49 -26.46
C GLN A 198 -18.01 -4.08 -25.70
N LEU A 199 -17.60 -5.29 -26.07
CA LEU A 199 -16.36 -5.90 -25.59
C LEU A 199 -15.14 -5.29 -26.30
N GLU A 200 -14.00 -5.30 -25.61
CA GLU A 200 -12.71 -5.04 -26.29
C GLU A 200 -12.45 -6.06 -27.40
N GLY A 201 -11.76 -5.64 -28.45
CA GLY A 201 -11.50 -6.44 -29.64
C GLY A 201 -12.67 -6.53 -30.63
N LEU A 202 -13.87 -6.06 -30.27
CA LEU A 202 -15.03 -6.05 -31.16
C LEU A 202 -15.27 -4.68 -31.82
N ASN A 203 -16.02 -4.70 -32.92
CA ASN A 203 -16.30 -3.53 -33.71
C ASN A 203 -17.52 -2.75 -33.18
N VAL A 204 -17.45 -1.43 -33.30
CA VAL A 204 -18.57 -0.49 -33.12
C VAL A 204 -18.69 0.34 -34.38
N THR A 205 -19.90 0.45 -34.94
CA THR A 205 -20.19 1.33 -36.06
C THR A 205 -20.87 2.58 -35.56
N TYR A 206 -20.34 3.73 -35.92
CA TYR A 206 -20.92 5.05 -35.64
C TYR A 206 -21.57 5.57 -36.92
N THR A 207 -22.81 6.06 -36.81
CA THR A 207 -23.61 6.57 -37.92
C THR A 207 -23.97 8.02 -37.66
N ASN A 208 -23.44 8.90 -38.50
CA ASN A 208 -23.87 10.27 -38.62
C ASN A 208 -25.08 10.36 -39.53
N THR A 209 -26.10 11.12 -39.15
CA THR A 209 -27.20 11.51 -40.04
C THR A 209 -27.20 13.03 -40.17
N VAL A 210 -27.08 13.51 -41.41
CA VAL A 210 -27.08 14.94 -41.72
C VAL A 210 -28.32 15.26 -42.54
N THR A 211 -29.09 16.24 -42.08
CA THR A 211 -30.27 16.76 -42.79
C THR A 211 -30.00 18.20 -43.23
N ALA A 212 -30.21 18.48 -44.51
CA ALA A 212 -30.18 19.83 -45.05
C ALA A 212 -31.54 20.51 -44.84
N GLY A 213 -31.53 21.78 -44.45
CA GLY A 213 -32.75 22.60 -44.37
C GLY A 213 -33.49 22.69 -45.71
N VAL A 214 -34.77 23.04 -45.65
CA VAL A 214 -35.65 23.13 -46.83
C VAL A 214 -35.30 24.28 -47.78
N CYS A 215 -34.55 25.28 -47.33
CA CYS A 215 -34.25 26.49 -48.11
C CYS A 215 -32.97 26.43 -48.93
N SER A 216 -32.04 25.57 -48.56
CA SER A 216 -30.73 25.50 -49.19
C SER A 216 -30.10 24.15 -48.94
N GLY A 217 -29.53 23.55 -49.98
CA GLY A 217 -28.71 22.37 -49.83
C GLY A 217 -27.40 22.66 -49.09
N LEU A 218 -26.76 21.60 -48.62
CA LEU A 218 -25.38 21.63 -48.14
C LEU A 218 -24.48 21.32 -49.33
N THR A 219 -23.52 22.20 -49.65
CA THR A 219 -22.58 21.99 -50.75
C THR A 219 -21.17 22.29 -50.28
N ASN A 220 -20.25 21.36 -50.53
CA ASN A 220 -18.87 21.38 -50.04
C ASN A 220 -18.76 21.49 -48.51
N TYR A 221 -19.66 20.83 -47.79
CA TYR A 221 -19.53 20.67 -46.35
C TYR A 221 -18.59 19.51 -46.05
N LEU A 222 -17.98 19.52 -44.87
CA LEU A 222 -17.09 18.47 -44.40
C LEU A 222 -17.56 17.97 -43.04
N LEU A 223 -17.96 16.70 -42.97
CA LEU A 223 -18.21 16.02 -41.72
C LEU A 223 -16.91 15.36 -41.27
N THR A 224 -16.58 15.51 -39.99
CA THR A 224 -15.37 14.92 -39.39
C THR A 224 -15.66 14.27 -38.05
N ASP A 225 -14.96 13.18 -37.77
CA ASP A 225 -15.02 12.42 -36.53
C ASP A 225 -13.59 12.16 -36.04
N THR A 226 -13.27 12.58 -34.81
CA THR A 226 -11.94 12.34 -34.23
C THR A 226 -11.95 11.07 -33.40
N LEU A 227 -11.16 10.08 -33.79
CA LEU A 227 -11.11 8.78 -33.13
C LEU A 227 -10.26 8.84 -31.85
N PRO A 228 -10.81 8.46 -30.68
CA PRO A 228 -10.04 8.40 -29.44
C PRO A 228 -8.93 7.34 -29.54
N SER A 229 -7.91 7.43 -28.68
CA SER A 229 -6.73 6.55 -28.72
C SER A 229 -7.04 5.08 -28.42
N ASN A 230 -8.16 4.78 -27.77
CA ASN A 230 -8.59 3.45 -27.36
C ASN A 230 -9.36 2.67 -28.44
N VAL A 231 -9.40 3.17 -29.68
CA VAL A 231 -9.96 2.44 -30.83
C VAL A 231 -8.99 2.38 -32.00
N THR A 232 -9.23 1.46 -32.93
CA THR A 232 -8.52 1.38 -34.21
C THR A 232 -9.54 1.55 -35.34
N TYR A 233 -9.21 2.40 -36.32
CA TYR A 233 -10.04 2.56 -37.52
C TYR A 233 -10.15 1.24 -38.27
N VAL A 234 -11.37 0.87 -38.69
CA VAL A 234 -11.63 -0.33 -39.49
C VAL A 234 -12.07 0.05 -40.90
N SER A 235 -13.14 0.85 -41.04
CA SER A 235 -13.71 1.19 -42.36
C SER A 235 -14.64 2.41 -42.32
N GLY A 236 -14.96 2.95 -43.49
CA GLY A 236 -15.92 4.06 -43.69
C GLY A 236 -15.27 5.44 -43.73
N GLY A 237 -15.62 6.24 -44.74
CA GLY A 237 -15.08 7.58 -44.94
C GLY A 237 -13.59 7.59 -45.32
N THR A 238 -13.00 8.78 -45.30
CA THR A 238 -11.55 8.97 -45.49
C THR A 238 -10.87 9.14 -44.14
N TYR A 239 -9.96 8.22 -43.79
CA TYR A 239 -9.23 8.25 -42.51
C TYR A 239 -7.83 8.84 -42.67
N ASN A 240 -7.50 9.84 -41.84
CA ASN A 240 -6.15 10.38 -41.69
C ASN A 240 -5.52 9.82 -40.40
N ALA A 241 -4.53 8.94 -40.55
CA ALA A 241 -3.87 8.30 -39.40
C ALA A 241 -3.05 9.27 -38.53
N GLY A 242 -2.53 10.36 -39.10
CA GLY A 242 -1.73 11.35 -38.36
C GLY A 242 -2.56 12.20 -37.40
N THR A 243 -3.79 12.54 -37.79
CA THR A 243 -4.72 13.31 -36.94
C THR A 243 -5.78 12.43 -36.28
N ARG A 244 -5.85 11.14 -36.62
CA ARG A 244 -6.90 10.19 -36.23
C ARG A 244 -8.31 10.67 -36.58
N VAL A 245 -8.47 11.37 -37.70
CA VAL A 245 -9.77 11.92 -38.14
C VAL A 245 -10.33 11.09 -39.28
N VAL A 246 -11.59 10.67 -39.17
CA VAL A 246 -12.41 10.18 -40.29
C VAL A 246 -13.19 11.35 -40.85
N SER A 247 -13.28 11.48 -42.17
CA SER A 247 -14.00 12.58 -42.81
C SER A 247 -14.87 12.14 -43.99
N PHE A 248 -15.95 12.88 -44.23
CA PHE A 248 -16.88 12.68 -45.33
C PHE A 248 -17.20 14.03 -46.01
N PRO A 249 -17.11 14.11 -47.36
CA PRO A 249 -17.68 15.24 -48.07
C PRO A 249 -19.21 15.17 -48.01
N VAL A 250 -19.85 16.28 -47.64
CA VAL A 250 -21.29 16.39 -47.46
C VAL A 250 -21.85 17.30 -48.55
N ASN A 251 -22.64 16.70 -49.45
CA ASN A 251 -23.36 17.37 -50.51
C ASN A 251 -24.81 16.85 -50.52
N ILE A 252 -25.73 17.63 -49.98
CA ILE A 252 -27.11 17.22 -49.74
C ILE A 252 -28.03 18.29 -50.32
N ASN A 253 -28.99 17.90 -51.16
CA ASN A 253 -29.98 18.83 -51.70
C ASN A 253 -30.91 19.35 -50.59
N ALA A 254 -31.51 20.53 -50.80
CA ALA A 254 -32.42 21.12 -49.83
C ALA A 254 -33.53 20.14 -49.42
N GLY A 255 -33.80 20.05 -48.11
CA GLY A 255 -34.82 19.17 -47.53
C GLY A 255 -34.48 17.68 -47.51
N GLN A 256 -33.29 17.27 -47.98
CA GLN A 256 -32.87 15.86 -47.98
C GLN A 256 -32.05 15.50 -46.75
N THR A 257 -31.98 14.20 -46.48
CA THR A 257 -31.18 13.61 -45.39
C THR A 257 -30.24 12.57 -45.96
N GLN A 258 -29.01 12.51 -45.45
CA GLN A 258 -28.03 11.49 -45.81
C GLN A 258 -27.32 10.96 -44.56
N THR A 259 -26.92 9.69 -44.60
CA THR A 259 -26.16 9.04 -43.54
C THR A 259 -24.71 8.80 -43.95
N TYR A 260 -23.80 8.90 -42.97
CA TYR A 260 -22.37 8.66 -43.11
C TYR A 260 -21.91 7.78 -41.95
N ALA A 261 -21.44 6.58 -42.23
CA ALA A 261 -21.04 5.63 -41.20
C ALA A 261 -19.58 5.23 -41.31
N PHE A 262 -18.96 5.01 -40.15
CA PHE A 262 -17.62 4.43 -40.03
C PHE A 262 -17.58 3.42 -38.89
N THR A 263 -16.67 2.46 -39.00
CA THR A 263 -16.48 1.38 -38.04
C THR A 263 -15.11 1.49 -37.40
N VAL A 264 -15.06 1.28 -36.10
CA VAL A 264 -13.83 1.17 -35.32
C VAL A 264 -13.84 -0.13 -34.52
N GLN A 265 -12.67 -0.67 -34.23
CA GLN A 265 -12.48 -1.76 -33.30
C GLN A 265 -12.07 -1.18 -31.95
N VAL A 266 -12.69 -1.65 -30.86
CA VAL A 266 -12.23 -1.31 -29.50
C VAL A 266 -10.88 -2.00 -29.27
N ASN A 267 -9.84 -1.26 -28.91
CA ASN A 267 -8.51 -1.85 -28.73
C ASN A 267 -8.49 -2.78 -27.51
N ASN A 268 -7.75 -3.88 -27.58
CA ASN A 268 -7.49 -4.71 -26.39
C ASN A 268 -6.77 -3.89 -25.33
N GLY A 269 -7.15 -4.06 -24.06
CA GLY A 269 -6.67 -3.28 -22.92
C GLY A 269 -7.43 -1.97 -22.71
N SER A 270 -8.48 -1.69 -23.49
CA SER A 270 -9.30 -0.48 -23.30
C SER A 270 -10.28 -0.60 -22.14
N TYR A 271 -10.59 -1.83 -21.70
CA TYR A 271 -11.43 -2.05 -20.53
C TYR A 271 -10.67 -1.78 -19.22
N PHE A 272 -11.35 -1.16 -18.27
CA PHE A 272 -10.98 -1.08 -16.87
C PHE A 272 -12.26 -1.18 -16.03
N PRO A 273 -12.22 -1.80 -14.84
CA PRO A 273 -13.39 -1.92 -13.99
C PRO A 273 -13.90 -0.52 -13.59
N PRO A 274 -15.23 -0.32 -13.47
CA PRO A 274 -15.79 0.95 -13.03
C PRO A 274 -15.20 1.37 -11.68
N ALA A 275 -14.83 2.64 -11.54
CA ALA A 275 -14.34 3.18 -10.28
C ALA A 275 -15.20 4.37 -9.84
N ASN A 276 -15.71 4.32 -8.61
CA ASN A 276 -16.46 5.40 -8.00
C ASN A 276 -15.47 6.47 -7.54
N LEU A 277 -15.50 7.62 -8.20
CA LEU A 277 -14.71 8.81 -7.83
C LEU A 277 -15.47 9.70 -6.84
N LEU A 278 -16.80 9.63 -6.88
CA LEU A 278 -17.74 10.14 -5.89
C LEU A 278 -18.92 9.17 -5.85
N ASP A 279 -19.36 8.77 -4.67
CA ASP A 279 -20.54 7.92 -4.49
C ASP A 279 -21.15 8.31 -3.15
N GLU A 280 -22.02 9.31 -3.20
CA GLU A 280 -22.69 9.87 -2.03
C GLU A 280 -24.16 9.46 -2.03
N GLN A 281 -24.48 8.54 -1.12
CA GLN A 281 -25.82 7.99 -0.88
C GLN A 281 -26.46 8.54 0.41
N VAL A 282 -25.82 9.54 1.05
CA VAL A 282 -26.29 10.22 2.26
C VAL A 282 -26.69 9.26 3.40
N THR A 283 -25.78 8.31 3.68
CA THR A 283 -26.06 7.21 4.64
C THR A 283 -26.11 7.67 6.11
N THR A 284 -25.60 8.86 6.41
CA THR A 284 -25.50 9.41 7.77
C THR A 284 -26.43 10.59 7.98
N ALA A 285 -26.93 10.80 9.20
CA ALA A 285 -27.85 11.90 9.54
C ALA A 285 -27.23 13.31 9.56
N GLY A 286 -25.95 13.47 9.22
CA GLY A 286 -25.25 14.76 9.13
C GLY A 286 -24.53 14.93 7.79
N ILE A 287 -24.16 16.16 7.44
CA ILE A 287 -23.42 16.45 6.20
C ILE A 287 -22.11 15.63 6.19
N PRO A 288 -21.89 14.76 5.19
CA PRO A 288 -20.69 13.93 5.10
C PRO A 288 -19.43 14.79 4.92
N ALA A 289 -18.29 14.33 5.44
CA ALA A 289 -17.03 15.10 5.46
C ALA A 289 -16.50 15.51 4.06
N GLY A 290 -16.93 14.82 3.00
CA GLY A 290 -16.62 15.17 1.61
C GLY A 290 -17.39 16.38 1.08
N TRP A 291 -18.32 16.92 1.87
CA TRP A 291 -19.22 18.01 1.49
C TRP A 291 -19.19 19.14 2.50
N ALA A 292 -19.36 20.36 2.01
CA ALA A 292 -19.48 21.56 2.83
C ALA A 292 -20.66 22.39 2.36
N THR A 293 -21.41 22.92 3.32
CA THR A 293 -22.53 23.80 3.05
C THR A 293 -22.15 25.27 3.24
N SER A 294 -22.80 26.17 2.49
CA SER A 294 -22.59 27.61 2.63
C SER A 294 -23.86 28.37 2.34
N VAL A 295 -24.08 29.46 3.06
CA VAL A 295 -25.22 30.36 2.89
C VAL A 295 -24.73 31.64 2.21
N GLY A 296 -25.42 32.07 1.17
CA GLY A 296 -25.25 33.33 0.47
C GLY A 296 -26.22 34.40 0.96
N ILE A 297 -27.52 34.10 0.94
CA ILE A 297 -28.60 34.99 1.38
C ILE A 297 -29.53 34.22 2.33
N GLY A 298 -30.03 34.90 3.36
CA GLY A 298 -30.94 34.33 4.35
C GLY A 298 -30.22 33.48 5.40
N SER A 299 -30.96 32.56 6.02
CA SER A 299 -30.45 31.62 7.02
C SER A 299 -30.61 30.15 6.62
N ASP A 300 -31.29 29.88 5.51
CA ASP A 300 -31.54 28.52 5.04
C ASP A 300 -30.27 27.88 4.52
N ASN A 301 -30.21 26.55 4.62
CA ASN A 301 -29.06 25.79 4.21
C ASN A 301 -29.46 24.37 3.78
N PHE A 302 -28.57 23.69 3.05
CA PHE A 302 -28.72 22.27 2.81
C PHE A 302 -28.54 21.51 4.12
N VAL A 303 -29.47 20.58 4.39
CA VAL A 303 -29.44 19.67 5.53
C VAL A 303 -29.54 18.23 5.05
N VAL A 304 -29.28 17.27 5.93
CA VAL A 304 -29.66 15.87 5.68
C VAL A 304 -31.09 15.66 6.15
N SER A 305 -31.93 15.04 5.32
CA SER A 305 -33.32 14.71 5.65
C SER A 305 -33.62 13.25 5.40
N SER A 306 -34.30 12.62 6.35
CA SER A 306 -34.88 11.27 6.20
C SER A 306 -36.34 11.31 5.75
N ALA A 307 -36.90 12.49 5.45
CA ALA A 307 -38.31 12.63 5.09
C ALA A 307 -38.59 12.06 3.70
N GLN A 308 -37.63 12.20 2.78
CA GLN A 308 -37.61 11.57 1.47
C GLN A 308 -36.18 11.20 1.13
N SER A 309 -36.01 10.02 0.53
CA SER A 309 -34.76 9.61 -0.09
C SER A 309 -35.06 8.74 -1.30
N HIS A 310 -34.15 8.69 -2.26
CA HIS A 310 -34.23 7.74 -3.35
C HIS A 310 -33.66 6.40 -2.89
N SER A 311 -32.45 6.43 -2.32
CA SER A 311 -31.85 5.31 -1.60
C SER A 311 -31.99 5.54 -0.10
N ALA A 312 -32.38 4.52 0.66
CA ALA A 312 -32.51 4.67 2.10
C ALA A 312 -31.11 4.86 2.75
N PRO A 313 -30.98 5.67 3.83
CA PRO A 313 -32.06 6.24 4.62
C PRO A 313 -32.32 7.76 4.47
N ASN A 314 -31.42 8.54 3.86
CA ASN A 314 -31.54 10.00 3.81
C ASN A 314 -31.20 10.56 2.43
N SER A 315 -31.44 11.86 2.25
CA SER A 315 -30.94 12.65 1.12
C SER A 315 -30.53 14.06 1.56
N PHE A 316 -29.82 14.80 0.72
CA PHE A 316 -29.62 16.22 0.93
C PHE A 316 -30.91 16.97 0.61
N PHE A 317 -31.28 17.90 1.47
CA PHE A 317 -32.51 18.67 1.34
C PHE A 317 -32.24 20.15 1.47
N GLY A 318 -32.64 20.90 0.45
CA GLY A 318 -32.71 22.36 0.48
C GLY A 318 -34.17 22.79 0.53
N VAL A 319 -34.55 23.56 1.56
CA VAL A 319 -35.92 24.07 1.74
C VAL A 319 -36.25 25.15 0.72
N ASN A 320 -37.53 25.23 0.29
CA ASN A 320 -38.04 26.38 -0.45
C ASN A 320 -38.82 27.32 0.47
N SER A 321 -38.22 28.43 0.86
CA SER A 321 -38.76 29.37 1.84
C SER A 321 -39.55 30.51 1.20
N VAL A 322 -40.39 31.18 2.00
CA VAL A 322 -41.12 32.40 1.61
C VAL A 322 -40.18 33.60 1.41
N GLY A 323 -39.01 33.59 2.05
CA GLY A 323 -38.04 34.69 1.95
C GLY A 323 -36.92 34.36 0.98
N ALA A 324 -36.30 35.40 0.42
CA ALA A 324 -35.18 35.25 -0.49
C ALA A 324 -34.03 34.49 0.19
N SER A 325 -33.60 33.41 -0.44
CA SER A 325 -32.54 32.55 0.07
C SER A 325 -31.55 32.19 -1.03
N ASP A 326 -30.30 31.93 -0.65
CA ASP A 326 -29.30 31.34 -1.52
C ASP A 326 -28.38 30.49 -0.68
N PHE A 327 -28.32 29.19 -0.95
CA PHE A 327 -27.45 28.29 -0.21
C PHE A 327 -27.01 27.11 -1.06
N ARG A 328 -25.93 26.47 -0.63
CA ARG A 328 -25.13 25.58 -1.47
C ARG A 328 -24.60 24.41 -0.67
N ILE A 329 -24.45 23.27 -1.32
CA ILE A 329 -23.64 22.14 -0.82
C ILE A 329 -22.64 21.75 -1.91
N ALA A 330 -21.36 21.74 -1.57
CA ALA A 330 -20.26 21.54 -2.51
C ALA A 330 -19.30 20.46 -2.03
N THR A 331 -18.68 19.74 -2.96
CA THR A 331 -17.57 18.85 -2.62
C THR A 331 -16.42 19.66 -2.02
N THR A 332 -15.69 19.11 -1.05
CA THR A 332 -14.57 19.81 -0.39
C THR A 332 -13.23 19.62 -1.10
N ASN A 333 -13.07 18.50 -1.81
CA ASN A 333 -11.84 18.16 -2.53
C ASN A 333 -12.08 18.15 -4.04
N PRO A 334 -11.20 18.76 -4.85
CA PRO A 334 -11.26 18.65 -6.30
C PRO A 334 -11.08 17.20 -6.74
N ILE A 335 -11.93 16.75 -7.66
CA ILE A 335 -11.87 15.42 -8.24
C ILE A 335 -11.19 15.51 -9.61
N ALA A 336 -10.24 14.62 -9.89
CA ALA A 336 -9.57 14.59 -11.20
C ALA A 336 -10.47 13.95 -12.27
N MET A 337 -10.77 14.69 -13.34
CA MET A 337 -11.58 14.18 -14.44
C MET A 337 -10.81 13.23 -15.35
N GLY A 338 -9.50 13.41 -15.49
CA GLY A 338 -8.67 12.64 -16.42
C GLY A 338 -9.04 12.89 -17.90
N ALA A 339 -8.36 12.19 -18.81
CA ALA A 339 -8.52 12.40 -20.25
C ALA A 339 -9.87 11.91 -20.80
N ALA A 340 -10.49 10.95 -20.12
CA ALA A 340 -11.83 10.45 -20.40
C ALA A 340 -12.69 10.65 -19.16
N PRO A 341 -13.36 11.82 -19.04
CA PRO A 341 -14.12 12.16 -17.84
C PRO A 341 -15.18 11.12 -17.46
N PRO A 342 -15.37 10.87 -16.15
CA PRO A 342 -16.45 10.04 -15.64
C PRO A 342 -17.82 10.65 -15.96
N ILE A 343 -18.86 9.82 -15.90
CA ILE A 343 -20.25 10.30 -16.00
C ILE A 343 -20.69 10.76 -14.61
N PHE A 344 -21.27 11.95 -14.55
CA PHE A 344 -21.86 12.48 -13.33
C PHE A 344 -23.38 12.30 -13.35
N THR A 345 -23.91 11.66 -12.32
CA THR A 345 -25.35 11.45 -12.15
C THR A 345 -25.79 11.79 -10.73
N PHE A 346 -27.03 12.21 -10.58
CA PHE A 346 -27.69 12.32 -9.28
C PHE A 346 -29.19 12.11 -9.46
N TRP A 347 -29.89 11.76 -8.39
CA TRP A 347 -31.33 11.75 -8.32
C TRP A 347 -31.83 13.02 -7.65
N GLY A 348 -32.80 13.69 -8.27
CA GLY A 348 -33.43 14.90 -7.74
C GLY A 348 -34.94 14.73 -7.63
N ASN A 349 -35.53 15.23 -6.54
CA ASN A 349 -36.97 15.42 -6.38
C ASN A 349 -37.23 16.83 -5.87
N TYR A 350 -37.81 17.69 -6.69
CA TYR A 350 -38.01 19.11 -6.36
C TYR A 350 -39.49 19.51 -6.49
N ASN A 351 -39.91 20.36 -5.57
CA ASN A 351 -41.20 21.05 -5.58
C ASN A 351 -40.98 22.47 -5.04
N THR A 352 -40.94 23.42 -5.98
CA THR A 352 -40.55 24.83 -5.83
C THR A 352 -41.59 25.72 -6.53
N GLU A 353 -41.56 27.05 -6.31
CA GLU A 353 -42.37 27.97 -7.11
C GLU A 353 -41.90 27.97 -8.57
N ASP A 354 -42.81 27.58 -9.47
CA ASP A 354 -42.48 27.38 -10.89
C ASP A 354 -42.06 28.69 -11.56
N GLY A 355 -40.83 28.71 -12.08
CA GLY A 355 -40.22 29.86 -12.75
C GLY A 355 -39.65 30.91 -11.81
N TRP A 356 -39.76 30.77 -10.49
CA TRP A 356 -39.33 31.81 -9.52
C TRP A 356 -38.37 31.30 -8.46
N ASP A 357 -38.50 30.02 -8.09
CA ASP A 357 -37.64 29.32 -7.14
C ASP A 357 -37.05 28.07 -7.77
N GLY A 358 -35.90 27.64 -7.27
CA GLY A 358 -35.27 26.47 -7.86
C GLY A 358 -33.83 26.22 -7.46
N GLY A 359 -33.17 25.42 -8.28
CA GLY A 359 -31.78 25.07 -8.07
C GLY A 359 -31.00 24.75 -9.33
N VAL A 360 -29.69 24.90 -9.21
CA VAL A 360 -28.71 24.66 -10.26
C VAL A 360 -27.62 23.73 -9.75
N VAL A 361 -26.99 23.04 -10.69
CA VAL A 361 -25.79 22.24 -10.46
C VAL A 361 -24.64 22.90 -11.18
N GLU A 362 -23.57 23.15 -10.44
CA GLU A 362 -22.44 23.94 -10.92
C GLU A 362 -21.14 23.17 -10.74
N ILE A 363 -20.17 23.45 -11.62
CA ILE A 363 -18.82 22.92 -11.60
C ILE A 363 -17.81 24.05 -11.43
N SER A 364 -16.71 23.80 -10.72
CA SER A 364 -15.58 24.72 -10.64
C SER A 364 -14.28 24.00 -10.94
N THR A 365 -13.50 24.54 -11.88
CA THR A 365 -12.19 24.00 -12.27
C THR A 365 -11.01 24.83 -11.74
N ASN A 366 -11.31 25.82 -10.90
CA ASN A 366 -10.33 26.72 -10.27
C ASN A 366 -10.50 26.78 -8.75
N ALA A 367 -10.69 25.60 -8.13
CA ALA A 367 -10.80 25.42 -6.69
C ALA A 367 -11.88 26.28 -6.02
N GLY A 368 -13.00 26.51 -6.71
CA GLY A 368 -14.18 27.20 -6.17
C GLY A 368 -14.19 28.71 -6.37
N ALA A 369 -13.19 29.29 -7.05
CA ALA A 369 -13.13 30.73 -7.30
C ALA A 369 -14.24 31.21 -8.26
N THR A 370 -14.52 30.43 -9.31
CA THR A 370 -15.66 30.66 -10.21
C THR A 370 -16.42 29.36 -10.45
N TRP A 371 -17.70 29.49 -10.76
CA TRP A 371 -18.62 28.36 -10.94
C TRP A 371 -19.39 28.50 -12.25
N LEU A 372 -19.57 27.37 -12.93
CA LEU A 372 -20.20 27.26 -14.25
C LEU A 372 -21.39 26.29 -14.19
N ASP A 373 -22.50 26.67 -14.80
CA ASP A 373 -23.72 25.86 -14.85
C ASP A 373 -23.51 24.61 -15.70
N LEU A 374 -23.91 23.46 -15.17
CA LEU A 374 -23.84 22.20 -15.90
C LEU A 374 -25.05 21.95 -16.82
N GLY A 375 -26.03 22.86 -16.87
CA GLY A 375 -27.27 22.69 -17.64
C GLY A 375 -27.04 22.32 -19.11
N GLY A 376 -26.11 23.02 -19.79
CA GLY A 376 -25.76 22.72 -21.19
C GLY A 376 -25.07 21.38 -21.41
N GLN A 377 -24.68 20.69 -20.33
CA GLN A 377 -24.01 19.38 -20.36
C GLN A 377 -24.90 18.24 -19.85
N MET A 378 -26.13 18.54 -19.42
CA MET A 378 -27.09 17.53 -19.00
C MET A 378 -27.66 16.82 -20.22
N THR A 379 -27.47 15.51 -20.29
CA THR A 379 -27.91 14.66 -21.41
C THR A 379 -29.22 13.94 -21.12
N GLU A 380 -29.69 13.95 -19.86
CA GLU A 380 -30.93 13.32 -19.42
C GLU A 380 -31.52 14.13 -18.25
N ASN A 381 -32.83 14.42 -18.28
CA ASN A 381 -33.58 15.12 -17.24
C ASN A 381 -32.89 16.39 -16.69
N GLY A 382 -32.40 17.26 -17.57
CA GLY A 382 -31.75 18.51 -17.17
C GLY A 382 -32.71 19.61 -16.73
N TYR A 383 -32.20 20.85 -16.64
CA TYR A 383 -33.00 22.03 -16.29
C TYR A 383 -34.28 22.13 -17.11
N ASN A 384 -35.40 22.37 -16.43
CA ASN A 384 -36.74 22.30 -17.02
C ASN A 384 -37.41 23.67 -17.16
N GLY A 385 -36.79 24.74 -16.67
CA GLY A 385 -37.34 26.10 -16.78
C GLY A 385 -36.27 27.17 -16.68
N SER A 386 -36.70 28.42 -16.85
CA SER A 386 -35.87 29.60 -16.65
C SER A 386 -36.41 30.43 -15.49
N MET A 387 -35.52 30.94 -14.67
CA MET A 387 -35.84 31.73 -13.49
C MET A 387 -36.19 33.16 -13.88
N GLY A 388 -37.27 33.71 -13.31
CA GLY A 388 -37.69 35.09 -13.47
C GLY A 388 -36.61 36.08 -13.04
N THR A 389 -36.61 37.28 -13.63
CA THR A 389 -35.60 38.34 -13.36
C THR A 389 -36.13 39.46 -12.46
N GLY A 390 -37.42 39.43 -12.12
CA GLY A 390 -38.12 40.47 -11.35
C GLY A 390 -38.26 40.21 -9.85
N SER A 391 -37.68 39.12 -9.34
CA SER A 391 -37.73 38.74 -7.93
C SER A 391 -36.34 38.81 -7.30
N ASN A 392 -36.26 38.85 -5.96
CA ASN A 392 -34.98 38.89 -5.23
C ASN A 392 -34.23 37.54 -5.23
N ASN A 393 -34.53 36.62 -6.17
CA ASN A 393 -33.86 35.34 -6.28
C ASN A 393 -32.47 35.47 -6.97
N PRO A 394 -31.37 35.07 -6.31
CA PRO A 394 -30.01 35.13 -6.87
C PRO A 394 -29.73 34.24 -8.09
N LEU A 395 -30.68 33.39 -8.48
CA LEU A 395 -30.64 32.59 -9.71
C LEU A 395 -31.43 33.23 -10.86
N GLY A 396 -32.00 34.42 -10.67
CA GLY A 396 -32.82 35.08 -11.68
C GLY A 396 -32.15 35.21 -13.06
N GLY A 397 -32.90 34.89 -14.11
CA GLY A 397 -32.43 34.88 -15.50
C GLY A 397 -31.65 33.63 -15.92
N ARG A 398 -31.40 32.67 -15.02
CA ARG A 398 -30.71 31.41 -15.35
C ARG A 398 -31.69 30.30 -15.69
N SER A 399 -31.26 29.34 -16.50
CA SER A 399 -31.96 28.05 -16.59
C SER A 399 -31.69 27.24 -15.32
N ALA A 400 -32.73 26.59 -14.78
CA ALA A 400 -32.66 25.88 -13.51
C ALA A 400 -33.65 24.72 -13.44
N PHE A 401 -33.52 23.90 -12.40
CA PHE A 401 -34.59 23.04 -11.92
C PHE A 401 -35.59 23.89 -11.15
N THR A 402 -36.83 23.96 -11.62
CA THR A 402 -37.90 24.79 -11.04
C THR A 402 -39.26 24.11 -11.17
N GLY A 403 -40.26 24.54 -10.39
CA GLY A 403 -41.58 23.92 -10.35
C GLY A 403 -41.56 22.55 -9.67
N ASN A 404 -42.24 21.56 -10.25
CA ASN A 404 -42.42 20.23 -9.66
C ASN A 404 -41.92 19.11 -10.59
N SER A 405 -40.98 18.29 -10.12
CA SER A 405 -40.42 17.16 -10.87
C SER A 405 -41.35 15.96 -11.00
N ASN A 406 -42.46 15.94 -10.24
CA ASN A 406 -43.41 14.84 -10.10
C ASN A 406 -42.72 13.53 -9.64
N GLY A 407 -41.87 13.64 -8.62
CA GLY A 407 -41.10 12.54 -8.05
C GLY A 407 -39.62 12.54 -8.45
N TRP A 408 -38.92 11.46 -8.09
CA TRP A 408 -37.49 11.30 -8.33
C TRP A 408 -37.16 11.19 -9.83
N LYS A 409 -36.21 12.01 -10.28
CA LYS A 409 -35.65 11.98 -11.64
C LYS A 409 -34.14 11.85 -11.57
N ARG A 410 -33.58 10.93 -12.36
CA ARG A 410 -32.13 10.82 -12.52
C ARG A 410 -31.65 11.81 -13.57
N THR A 411 -30.75 12.70 -13.18
CA THR A 411 -30.06 13.58 -14.12
C THR A 411 -28.74 12.96 -14.51
N THR A 412 -28.41 12.98 -15.81
CA THR A 412 -27.12 12.52 -16.34
C THR A 412 -26.38 13.69 -16.97
N VAL A 413 -25.09 13.86 -16.64
CA VAL A 413 -24.25 14.99 -17.12
C VAL A 413 -22.99 14.48 -17.78
N SER A 414 -22.72 14.97 -19.00
CA SER A 414 -21.47 14.74 -19.72
C SER A 414 -20.39 15.71 -19.24
N LEU A 415 -19.27 15.20 -18.75
CA LEU A 415 -18.15 16.02 -18.29
C LEU A 415 -17.02 16.14 -19.31
N LEU A 416 -17.25 15.70 -20.56
CA LEU A 416 -16.26 15.72 -21.63
C LEU A 416 -15.58 17.09 -21.84
N PRO A 417 -16.28 18.25 -21.76
CA PRO A 417 -15.65 19.56 -21.88
C PRO A 417 -14.60 19.87 -20.78
N PHE A 418 -14.64 19.15 -19.66
CA PHE A 418 -13.77 19.33 -18.51
C PHE A 418 -12.65 18.29 -18.44
N ALA A 419 -12.36 17.60 -19.55
CA ALA A 419 -11.28 16.63 -19.64
C ALA A 419 -9.93 17.22 -19.20
N ASN A 420 -9.16 16.41 -18.48
CA ASN A 420 -7.85 16.74 -17.90
C ASN A 420 -7.86 17.89 -16.89
N GLN A 421 -9.01 18.22 -16.30
CA GLN A 421 -9.12 19.23 -15.23
C GLN A 421 -9.43 18.55 -13.89
N ASN A 422 -9.16 19.27 -12.80
CA ASN A 422 -9.66 18.93 -11.47
C ASN A 422 -10.91 19.78 -11.20
N ALA A 423 -11.99 19.16 -10.74
CA ALA A 423 -13.28 19.82 -10.61
C ALA A 423 -13.90 19.64 -9.22
N LEU A 424 -14.50 20.72 -8.71
CA LEU A 424 -15.48 20.67 -7.62
C LEU A 424 -16.88 20.69 -8.20
N PHE A 425 -17.82 20.05 -7.51
CA PHE A 425 -19.24 20.04 -7.87
C PHE A 425 -20.04 20.65 -6.74
N ARG A 426 -21.08 21.41 -7.07
CA ARG A 426 -22.02 21.90 -6.07
C ARG A 426 -23.46 21.90 -6.56
N PHE A 427 -24.37 21.71 -5.61
CA PHE A 427 -25.78 22.00 -5.75
C PHE A 427 -26.05 23.33 -5.07
N ARG A 428 -26.79 24.21 -5.74
CA ARG A 428 -27.17 25.53 -5.24
C ARG A 428 -28.68 25.68 -5.37
N ALA A 429 -29.35 26.01 -4.28
CA ALA A 429 -30.79 26.27 -4.24
C ALA A 429 -31.04 27.72 -3.82
N ALA A 430 -32.08 28.33 -4.35
CA ALA A 430 -32.47 29.69 -4.05
C ALA A 430 -33.98 29.89 -4.19
N SER A 431 -34.53 30.69 -3.28
CA SER A 431 -35.93 31.14 -3.31
C SER A 431 -36.03 32.66 -3.40
N ASP A 432 -37.20 33.16 -3.76
CA ASP A 432 -37.58 34.56 -3.72
C ASP A 432 -38.38 34.94 -2.46
N ASP A 433 -38.90 36.18 -2.39
CA ASP A 433 -39.58 36.75 -1.21
C ASP A 433 -41.11 36.52 -1.17
N ASN A 434 -41.66 35.59 -1.97
CA ASN A 434 -43.10 35.46 -2.15
C ASN A 434 -43.69 34.11 -1.72
N THR A 435 -43.31 32.99 -2.34
CA THR A 435 -44.06 31.72 -2.23
C THR A 435 -43.21 30.57 -1.72
N SER A 436 -43.52 30.05 -0.52
CA SER A 436 -42.88 28.80 -0.07
C SER A 436 -43.41 27.56 -0.79
N ALA A 437 -42.54 26.57 -0.92
CA ALA A 437 -42.91 25.22 -1.33
C ALA A 437 -42.16 24.19 -0.47
N ILE A 438 -42.00 22.95 -0.94
CA ILE A 438 -41.27 21.93 -0.18
C ILE A 438 -39.76 22.18 -0.28
N GLY A 439 -39.22 22.34 -1.49
CA GLY A 439 -37.79 22.42 -1.74
C GLY A 439 -37.27 21.29 -2.63
N TRP A 440 -35.97 21.03 -2.51
CA TRP A 440 -35.23 20.13 -3.39
C TRP A 440 -34.49 19.06 -2.59
N TYR A 441 -34.87 17.81 -2.83
CA TYR A 441 -34.13 16.63 -2.38
C TYR A 441 -33.15 16.17 -3.46
N VAL A 442 -31.90 15.90 -3.05
CA VAL A 442 -30.81 15.42 -3.90
C VAL A 442 -30.19 14.19 -3.25
N ASP A 443 -30.10 13.09 -4.01
CA ASP A 443 -29.62 11.81 -3.51
C ASP A 443 -28.83 11.05 -4.58
N ASP A 444 -28.12 9.99 -4.18
CA ASP A 444 -27.37 9.08 -5.06
C ASP A 444 -26.46 9.83 -6.04
N ILE A 445 -25.65 10.75 -5.51
CA ILE A 445 -24.72 11.57 -6.27
C ILE A 445 -23.50 10.71 -6.62
N LEU A 446 -23.41 10.32 -7.88
CA LEU A 446 -22.44 9.37 -8.37
C LEU A 446 -21.59 10.01 -9.48
N LEU A 447 -20.28 9.92 -9.30
CA LEU A 447 -19.29 10.17 -10.33
C LEU A 447 -18.51 8.87 -10.53
N GLN A 448 -18.84 8.14 -11.58
CA GLN A 448 -18.24 6.83 -11.85
C GLN A 448 -17.44 6.87 -13.15
N SER A 449 -16.16 6.54 -13.07
CA SER A 449 -15.37 6.29 -14.27
C SER A 449 -15.75 4.92 -14.82
N ARG A 450 -15.93 4.86 -16.14
CA ARG A 450 -16.20 3.62 -16.88
C ARG A 450 -15.34 3.61 -18.12
N ALA A 451 -14.88 2.43 -18.51
CA ALA A 451 -14.26 2.26 -19.80
C ALA A 451 -15.29 2.58 -20.90
N GLN A 452 -14.95 3.49 -21.81
CA GLN A 452 -15.85 3.95 -22.86
C GLN A 452 -15.09 4.42 -24.09
N VAL A 453 -15.73 4.32 -25.25
CA VAL A 453 -15.32 5.02 -26.47
C VAL A 453 -16.16 6.28 -26.58
N ASN A 454 -15.54 7.44 -26.39
CA ASN A 454 -16.19 8.74 -26.62
C ASN A 454 -15.99 9.14 -28.07
N MET A 455 -17.09 9.46 -28.77
CA MET A 455 -17.07 9.85 -30.16
C MET A 455 -17.71 11.23 -30.32
N ARG A 456 -17.06 12.10 -31.10
CA ARG A 456 -17.53 13.44 -31.43
C ARG A 456 -17.48 13.65 -32.93
N SER A 457 -18.62 14.04 -33.48
CA SER A 457 -18.78 14.42 -34.89
C SER A 457 -18.93 15.93 -35.01
N SER A 458 -18.27 16.52 -35.99
CA SER A 458 -18.31 17.95 -36.29
C SER A 458 -18.57 18.18 -37.76
N LEU A 459 -19.55 19.02 -38.07
CA LEU A 459 -19.88 19.43 -39.44
C LEU A 459 -19.34 20.83 -39.70
N PHE A 460 -18.57 20.99 -40.76
CA PHE A 460 -17.98 22.24 -41.22
C PHE A 460 -18.60 22.67 -42.54
N ASN A 461 -18.85 23.96 -42.70
CA ASN A 461 -19.30 24.53 -43.97
C ASN A 461 -18.14 24.69 -44.97
N SER A 462 -18.45 25.18 -46.17
CA SER A 462 -17.48 25.39 -47.26
C SER A 462 -16.37 26.41 -46.94
N SER A 463 -16.56 27.24 -45.91
CA SER A 463 -15.55 28.18 -45.40
C SER A 463 -14.76 27.63 -44.21
N ASN A 464 -14.87 26.31 -43.95
CA ASN A 464 -14.23 25.60 -42.85
C ASN A 464 -14.63 26.12 -41.45
N VAL A 465 -15.84 26.66 -41.32
CA VAL A 465 -16.44 27.04 -40.03
C VAL A 465 -17.30 25.90 -39.52
N ARG A 466 -17.10 25.49 -38.26
CA ARG A 466 -17.92 24.44 -37.63
C ARG A 466 -19.32 24.97 -37.38
N VAL A 467 -20.33 24.31 -37.94
CA VAL A 467 -21.75 24.69 -37.85
C VAL A 467 -22.56 23.77 -36.95
N GLN A 468 -22.11 22.51 -36.73
CA GLN A 468 -22.77 21.55 -35.84
C GLN A 468 -21.72 20.67 -35.15
N VAL A 469 -22.08 20.18 -33.96
CA VAL A 469 -21.33 19.17 -33.21
C VAL A 469 -22.30 18.20 -32.53
N LYS A 470 -21.96 16.91 -32.50
CA LYS A 470 -22.70 15.89 -31.76
C LYS A 470 -21.75 14.89 -31.13
N ASP A 471 -22.10 14.45 -29.92
CA ASP A 471 -21.33 13.48 -29.15
C ASP A 471 -22.17 12.23 -28.90
N THR A 472 -21.50 11.08 -28.83
CA THR A 472 -22.06 9.83 -28.32
C THR A 472 -20.96 9.01 -27.66
N PHE A 473 -21.32 7.94 -26.96
CA PHE A 473 -20.36 7.02 -26.38
C PHE A 473 -20.84 5.56 -26.42
N THR A 474 -19.89 4.64 -26.40
CA THR A 474 -20.14 3.21 -26.22
C THR A 474 -19.40 2.75 -24.97
N ILE A 475 -20.11 2.12 -24.03
CA ILE A 475 -19.51 1.55 -22.82
C ILE A 475 -18.69 0.32 -23.21
N ILE A 476 -17.48 0.22 -22.69
CA ILE A 476 -16.64 -0.97 -22.85
C ILE A 476 -16.89 -1.86 -21.64
N ILE A 477 -17.30 -3.11 -21.90
CA ILE A 477 -17.61 -4.10 -20.88
C ILE A 477 -16.54 -5.20 -20.82
N GLN A 478 -16.46 -5.87 -19.67
CA GLN A 478 -15.55 -6.98 -19.44
C GLN A 478 -15.85 -8.16 -20.36
N ASN A 479 -14.82 -8.76 -20.94
CA ASN A 479 -14.93 -10.03 -21.63
C ASN A 479 -15.26 -11.17 -20.65
N ALA A 480 -16.46 -11.74 -20.78
CA ALA A 480 -16.98 -12.80 -19.91
C ALA A 480 -16.13 -14.08 -19.92
N GLY A 481 -15.23 -14.27 -20.89
CA GLY A 481 -14.26 -15.38 -20.93
C GLY A 481 -12.98 -15.19 -20.11
N CYS A 482 -12.83 -14.07 -19.39
CA CYS A 482 -11.57 -13.70 -18.75
C CYS A 482 -11.76 -13.31 -17.28
N THR A 483 -11.12 -14.07 -16.36
CA THR A 483 -11.15 -13.79 -14.91
C THR A 483 -9.91 -12.96 -14.52
N PRO A 484 -10.06 -11.74 -13.96
CA PRO A 484 -8.95 -10.91 -13.51
C PRO A 484 -8.04 -11.62 -12.50
N VAL A 485 -6.75 -11.29 -12.50
CA VAL A 485 -5.84 -11.88 -11.52
C VAL A 485 -6.17 -11.39 -10.11
N THR A 486 -6.21 -12.31 -9.15
CA THR A 486 -6.32 -12.01 -7.72
C THR A 486 -5.25 -12.76 -6.95
N VAL A 487 -4.71 -12.14 -5.90
CA VAL A 487 -3.79 -12.82 -4.97
C VAL A 487 -4.63 -13.57 -3.93
N THR A 488 -4.57 -14.89 -3.94
CA THR A 488 -5.26 -15.74 -2.96
C THR A 488 -4.35 -16.14 -1.79
N SER A 489 -3.03 -16.08 -1.97
CA SER A 489 -2.05 -16.19 -0.89
C SER A 489 -0.89 -15.24 -1.13
N GLN A 490 -0.66 -14.34 -0.17
CA GLN A 490 0.42 -13.36 -0.21
C GLN A 490 1.79 -14.03 0.06
N PRO A 491 2.88 -13.50 -0.51
CA PRO A 491 4.22 -13.94 -0.12
C PRO A 491 4.48 -13.62 1.36
N THR A 492 5.08 -14.58 2.07
CA THR A 492 5.45 -14.45 3.48
C THR A 492 6.90 -14.01 3.63
N ASN A 493 7.21 -13.37 4.77
CA ASN A 493 8.59 -13.03 5.11
C ASN A 493 9.47 -14.29 5.12
N ALA A 494 10.68 -14.19 4.60
CA ALA A 494 11.64 -15.29 4.57
C ALA A 494 12.81 -15.00 5.52
N ASN A 495 13.19 -16.00 6.30
CA ASN A 495 14.37 -15.97 7.15
C ASN A 495 15.44 -16.87 6.52
N ALA A 496 16.66 -16.35 6.39
CA ALA A 496 17.78 -17.11 5.84
C ALA A 496 19.09 -16.74 6.54
N CYS A 497 20.01 -17.69 6.57
CA CYS A 497 21.37 -17.43 6.98
C CYS A 497 22.16 -16.85 5.80
N ALA A 498 23.12 -15.96 6.09
CA ALA A 498 24.09 -15.54 5.08
C ALA A 498 24.75 -16.77 4.43
N GLY A 499 24.76 -16.83 3.10
CA GLY A 499 25.25 -17.96 2.32
C GLY A 499 24.19 -18.97 1.85
N THR A 500 22.96 -18.93 2.39
CA THR A 500 21.87 -19.83 1.99
C THR A 500 20.91 -19.19 1.00
N ASN A 501 19.91 -19.94 0.52
CA ASN A 501 18.87 -19.40 -0.34
C ASN A 501 17.65 -18.99 0.49
N ALA A 502 16.90 -18.01 0.00
CA ALA A 502 15.58 -17.63 0.53
C ALA A 502 14.54 -17.67 -0.59
N THR A 503 13.33 -18.12 -0.28
CA THR A 503 12.28 -18.33 -1.29
C THR A 503 11.02 -17.55 -0.90
N PHE A 504 10.42 -16.89 -1.89
CA PHE A 504 9.14 -16.22 -1.80
C PHE A 504 8.16 -16.87 -2.78
N THR A 505 6.94 -17.16 -2.34
CA THR A 505 5.91 -17.79 -3.17
C THR A 505 4.62 -17.00 -3.05
N VAL A 506 3.94 -16.80 -4.19
CA VAL A 506 2.59 -16.22 -4.25
C VAL A 506 1.64 -17.28 -4.80
N VAL A 507 0.37 -17.26 -4.37
CA VAL A 507 -0.70 -17.99 -5.05
C VAL A 507 -1.65 -16.97 -5.65
N ALA A 508 -1.87 -17.08 -6.96
CA ALA A 508 -2.75 -16.21 -7.70
C ALA A 508 -3.83 -17.03 -8.42
N ALA A 509 -5.06 -16.51 -8.45
CA ALA A 509 -6.16 -17.03 -9.25
C ALA A 509 -6.43 -16.09 -10.43
N GLY A 510 -7.17 -16.57 -11.44
CA GLY A 510 -7.48 -15.82 -12.66
C GLY A 510 -7.06 -16.57 -13.92
N THR A 511 -7.45 -16.08 -15.08
CA THR A 511 -7.12 -16.70 -16.36
C THR A 511 -5.64 -16.46 -16.68
N ALA A 512 -4.80 -17.50 -16.70
CA ALA A 512 -3.39 -17.46 -17.11
C ALA A 512 -2.58 -16.27 -16.52
N PRO A 513 -2.40 -16.20 -15.19
CA PRO A 513 -1.63 -15.13 -14.56
C PRO A 513 -0.17 -15.15 -15.01
N THR A 514 0.35 -13.96 -15.35
CA THR A 514 1.76 -13.69 -15.58
C THR A 514 2.36 -12.99 -14.37
N TYR A 515 3.60 -13.35 -14.03
CA TYR A 515 4.29 -12.91 -12.83
C TYR A 515 5.51 -12.07 -13.22
N GLN A 516 5.81 -11.04 -12.44
CA GLN A 516 7.06 -10.30 -12.53
C GLN A 516 7.48 -9.83 -11.14
N TRP A 517 8.54 -10.43 -10.58
CA TRP A 517 9.02 -10.03 -9.25
C TRP A 517 9.76 -8.69 -9.28
N GLU A 518 9.62 -7.94 -8.20
CA GLU A 518 10.27 -6.66 -7.92
C GLU A 518 10.90 -6.71 -6.53
N MET A 519 12.01 -6.00 -6.35
CA MET A 519 12.67 -5.81 -5.05
C MET A 519 12.66 -4.35 -4.62
N SER A 520 12.70 -4.15 -3.30
CA SER A 520 12.88 -2.84 -2.68
C SER A 520 13.97 -2.93 -1.61
N THR A 521 14.90 -1.97 -1.65
CA THR A 521 16.00 -1.81 -0.67
C THR A 521 15.76 -0.66 0.30
N ASN A 522 14.64 0.07 0.16
CA ASN A 522 14.32 1.28 0.93
C ASN A 522 12.95 1.17 1.62
N GLY A 523 12.67 -0.01 2.19
CA GLY A 523 11.48 -0.22 3.00
C GLY A 523 10.17 -0.14 2.20
N GLY A 524 10.17 -0.49 0.91
CA GLY A 524 8.98 -0.54 0.06
C GLY A 524 8.56 0.80 -0.56
N THR A 525 9.38 1.85 -0.45
CA THR A 525 9.06 3.17 -1.02
C THR A 525 9.25 3.20 -2.54
N THR A 526 10.33 2.57 -3.05
CA THR A 526 10.49 2.32 -4.49
C THR A 526 10.73 0.85 -4.77
N TRP A 527 10.34 0.40 -5.95
CA TRP A 527 10.41 -1.00 -6.39
C TRP A 527 11.13 -1.07 -7.73
N THR A 528 12.07 -2.01 -7.84
CA THR A 528 12.86 -2.26 -9.05
C THR A 528 12.58 -3.67 -9.55
N THR A 529 12.27 -3.78 -10.85
CA THR A 529 12.04 -5.07 -11.52
C THR A 529 13.26 -5.99 -11.41
N ILE A 530 13.00 -7.27 -11.12
CA ILE A 530 14.01 -8.32 -11.14
C ILE A 530 13.94 -9.05 -12.50
N PRO A 531 14.89 -8.84 -13.41
CA PRO A 531 14.82 -9.42 -14.75
C PRO A 531 14.72 -10.95 -14.73
N GLY A 532 13.77 -11.51 -15.49
CA GLY A 532 13.59 -12.96 -15.66
C GLY A 532 12.87 -13.67 -14.51
N ALA A 533 12.50 -12.97 -13.43
CA ALA A 533 11.75 -13.55 -12.32
C ALA A 533 10.24 -13.59 -12.62
N THR A 534 9.81 -14.55 -13.43
CA THR A 534 8.44 -14.61 -13.99
C THR A 534 7.61 -15.83 -13.56
N SER A 535 7.96 -16.45 -12.45
CA SER A 535 7.24 -17.60 -11.87
C SER A 535 6.51 -17.22 -10.59
N ALA A 536 5.54 -18.05 -10.16
CA ALA A 536 4.83 -17.90 -8.89
C ALA A 536 5.76 -17.99 -7.66
N THR A 537 6.94 -18.57 -7.83
CA THR A 537 8.00 -18.65 -6.81
C THR A 537 9.25 -17.93 -7.30
N TYR A 538 9.87 -17.15 -6.43
CA TYR A 538 11.15 -16.51 -6.65
C TYR A 538 12.13 -16.87 -5.53
N THR A 539 13.33 -17.30 -5.94
CA THR A 539 14.41 -17.69 -5.02
C THR A 539 15.55 -16.70 -5.13
N VAL A 540 15.92 -16.11 -4.00
CA VAL A 540 17.15 -15.33 -3.83
C VAL A 540 18.26 -16.31 -3.45
N ASN A 541 19.22 -16.51 -4.35
CA ASN A 541 20.33 -17.43 -4.12
C ASN A 541 21.45 -16.73 -3.34
N ASN A 542 22.10 -17.47 -2.43
CA ASN A 542 23.29 -17.03 -1.71
C ASN A 542 23.13 -15.64 -1.06
N VAL A 543 22.16 -15.52 -0.16
CA VAL A 543 21.81 -14.24 0.48
C VAL A 543 22.99 -13.71 1.30
N THR A 544 23.13 -12.37 1.36
CA THR A 544 24.19 -11.70 2.14
C THR A 544 23.57 -10.80 3.19
N LEU A 545 24.34 -10.43 4.24
CA LEU A 545 23.86 -9.51 5.28
C LEU A 545 23.42 -8.15 4.74
N ALA A 546 24.01 -7.69 3.63
CA ALA A 546 23.61 -6.46 2.97
C ALA A 546 22.19 -6.51 2.38
N MET A 547 21.62 -7.71 2.21
CA MET A 547 20.25 -7.91 1.75
C MET A 547 19.23 -7.94 2.88
N ASN A 548 19.66 -7.83 4.14
CA ASN A 548 18.76 -7.82 5.29
C ASN A 548 17.81 -6.62 5.22
N ASN A 549 16.52 -6.87 5.47
CA ASN A 549 15.40 -5.93 5.33
C ASN A 549 15.00 -5.58 3.88
N ASN A 550 15.62 -6.16 2.87
CA ASN A 550 15.11 -6.05 1.50
C ASN A 550 13.69 -6.65 1.44
N ARG A 551 12.83 -6.05 0.60
CA ARG A 551 11.47 -6.55 0.38
C ARG A 551 11.30 -7.06 -1.03
N TYR A 552 10.48 -8.09 -1.18
CA TYR A 552 10.17 -8.73 -2.45
C TYR A 552 8.65 -8.76 -2.63
N ARG A 553 8.17 -8.33 -3.79
CA ARG A 553 6.77 -8.44 -4.19
C ARG A 553 6.69 -8.90 -5.64
N VAL A 554 5.51 -9.32 -6.07
CA VAL A 554 5.27 -9.72 -7.46
C VAL A 554 4.18 -8.86 -8.06
N GLN A 555 4.43 -8.36 -9.26
CA GLN A 555 3.42 -7.78 -10.13
C GLN A 555 2.75 -8.90 -10.91
N LEU A 556 1.43 -8.94 -10.81
CA LEU A 556 0.58 -9.92 -11.45
C LEU A 556 -0.23 -9.23 -12.53
N THR A 557 -0.18 -9.79 -13.72
CA THR A 557 -0.97 -9.35 -14.87
C THR A 557 -1.62 -10.54 -15.54
N ASN A 558 -2.63 -10.32 -16.38
CA ASN A 558 -3.04 -11.31 -17.36
C ASN A 558 -3.60 -10.62 -18.61
N ALA A 559 -4.19 -11.40 -19.52
CA ALA A 559 -4.84 -10.89 -20.72
C ALA A 559 -6.15 -10.14 -20.41
N CYS A 560 -6.73 -10.35 -19.22
CA CYS A 560 -7.73 -9.43 -18.70
C CYS A 560 -6.96 -8.22 -18.15
N PRO A 561 -7.41 -6.97 -18.32
CA PRO A 561 -6.69 -5.79 -17.83
C PRO A 561 -6.71 -5.74 -16.29
N SER A 562 -5.88 -6.57 -15.69
CA SER A 562 -5.61 -6.67 -14.28
C SER A 562 -4.11 -6.43 -14.09
N ASN A 563 -3.80 -5.50 -13.19
CA ASN A 563 -2.44 -5.19 -12.78
C ASN A 563 -2.48 -5.07 -11.27
N LEU A 564 -1.94 -6.08 -10.58
CA LEU A 564 -2.04 -6.22 -9.13
C LEU A 564 -0.65 -6.50 -8.56
N ALA A 565 -0.22 -5.65 -7.63
CA ALA A 565 0.95 -5.92 -6.82
C ALA A 565 0.57 -6.77 -5.61
N SER A 566 1.37 -7.79 -5.29
CA SER A 566 1.29 -8.44 -3.98
C SER A 566 1.82 -7.51 -2.87
N ASN A 567 1.58 -7.90 -1.62
CA ASN A 567 2.28 -7.33 -0.48
C ASN A 567 3.80 -7.58 -0.59
N GLY A 568 4.58 -6.67 0.00
CA GLY A 568 6.03 -6.82 0.10
C GLY A 568 6.42 -7.72 1.26
N ALA A 569 7.02 -8.88 0.96
CA ALA A 569 7.60 -9.79 1.95
C ALA A 569 9.04 -9.40 2.28
N VAL A 570 9.41 -9.40 3.56
CA VAL A 570 10.75 -9.03 4.04
C VAL A 570 11.68 -10.23 4.00
N LEU A 571 12.92 -10.02 3.53
CA LEU A 571 14.04 -10.93 3.70
C LEU A 571 14.82 -10.57 4.98
N ASN A 572 14.80 -11.47 5.97
CA ASN A 572 15.59 -11.35 7.18
C ASN A 572 16.85 -12.22 7.05
N VAL A 573 18.02 -11.57 6.90
CA VAL A 573 19.32 -12.26 6.77
C VAL A 573 20.11 -12.10 8.07
N THR A 574 20.59 -13.22 8.60
CA THR A 574 21.38 -13.28 9.83
C THR A 574 22.60 -14.19 9.66
N ASP A 575 23.58 -14.08 10.55
CA ASP A 575 24.82 -14.88 10.48
C ASP A 575 24.66 -16.25 11.14
N ALA A 576 25.21 -17.26 10.48
CA ALA A 576 25.34 -18.61 11.03
C ALA A 576 26.33 -18.66 12.21
N ALA A 577 26.22 -19.70 13.03
CA ALA A 577 27.12 -19.91 14.16
C ALA A 577 28.49 -20.41 13.67
N SER A 578 29.58 -19.77 14.10
CA SER A 578 30.96 -20.21 13.87
C SER A 578 31.75 -20.24 15.17
N ILE A 579 32.66 -21.21 15.31
CA ILE A 579 33.53 -21.33 16.49
C ILE A 579 34.78 -20.47 16.27
N VAL A 580 35.02 -19.54 17.20
CA VAL A 580 36.20 -18.67 17.21
C VAL A 580 37.32 -19.33 18.03
N ASN A 581 37.01 -19.74 19.27
CA ASN A 581 37.94 -20.45 20.14
C ASN A 581 37.28 -21.71 20.70
N ASN A 582 37.96 -22.84 20.55
CA ASN A 582 37.55 -24.13 21.10
C ASN A 582 37.79 -24.20 22.62
N PRO A 583 37.05 -25.03 23.37
CA PRO A 583 37.39 -25.34 24.75
C PRO A 583 38.77 -25.99 24.85
N ALA A 584 39.50 -25.69 25.92
CA ALA A 584 40.82 -26.24 26.22
C ALA A 584 40.72 -27.41 27.21
N ASP A 585 41.68 -28.34 27.14
CA ASP A 585 41.80 -29.46 28.09
C ASP A 585 41.97 -28.96 29.53
N ALA A 586 41.41 -29.70 30.49
CA ALA A 586 41.48 -29.37 31.91
C ALA A 586 42.07 -30.53 32.71
N SER A 587 43.05 -30.26 33.57
CA SER A 587 43.63 -31.23 34.52
C SER A 587 43.37 -30.78 35.94
N VAL A 588 42.64 -31.58 36.72
CA VAL A 588 42.25 -31.24 38.10
C VAL A 588 42.45 -32.42 39.06
N CYS A 589 42.58 -32.13 40.35
CA CYS A 589 42.62 -33.16 41.38
C CYS A 589 41.23 -33.80 41.58
N LEU A 590 41.20 -35.04 42.06
CA LEU A 590 39.95 -35.70 42.47
C LEU A 590 39.14 -34.78 43.42
N ASN A 591 37.85 -34.60 43.12
CA ASN A 591 36.89 -33.73 43.81
C ASN A 591 37.12 -32.22 43.65
N ALA A 592 38.10 -31.77 42.84
CA ALA A 592 38.23 -30.37 42.49
C ALA A 592 37.23 -29.95 41.39
N ASN A 593 36.98 -28.65 41.26
CA ASN A 593 36.12 -28.10 40.21
C ASN A 593 36.92 -27.92 38.90
N ALA A 594 36.24 -28.07 37.76
CA ALA A 594 36.79 -27.81 36.43
C ALA A 594 35.79 -26.97 35.60
N SER A 595 36.24 -26.38 34.49
CA SER A 595 35.35 -25.67 33.57
C SER A 595 35.87 -25.69 32.15
N PHE A 596 34.95 -25.72 31.19
CA PHE A 596 35.22 -25.59 29.75
C PHE A 596 34.47 -24.38 29.20
N SER A 597 35.12 -23.55 28.39
CA SER A 597 34.52 -22.35 27.78
C SER A 597 34.74 -22.31 26.28
N VAL A 598 33.77 -21.79 25.53
CA VAL A 598 33.87 -21.58 24.07
C VAL A 598 33.70 -20.10 23.74
N THR A 599 34.32 -19.64 22.66
CA THR A 599 33.99 -18.35 22.03
C THR A 599 33.49 -18.61 20.62
N ALA A 600 32.35 -18.02 20.25
CA ALA A 600 31.69 -18.22 18.96
C ALA A 600 31.13 -16.90 18.42
N SER A 601 30.91 -16.83 17.10
CA SER A 601 30.29 -15.70 16.40
C SER A 601 28.99 -16.13 15.72
N GLY A 602 28.03 -15.21 15.59
CA GLY A 602 26.72 -15.41 14.95
C GLY A 602 25.71 -14.41 15.51
N SER A 603 24.54 -14.28 14.88
CA SER A 603 23.56 -13.25 15.29
C SER A 603 22.87 -13.56 16.62
N THR A 604 22.40 -14.80 16.82
CA THR A 604 21.68 -15.21 18.04
C THR A 604 22.18 -16.57 18.52
N LEU A 605 23.23 -16.57 19.34
CA LEU A 605 23.90 -17.81 19.73
C LEU A 605 23.16 -18.56 20.85
N THR A 606 22.95 -19.85 20.66
CA THR A 606 22.56 -20.79 21.72
C THR A 606 23.54 -21.96 21.77
N TYR A 607 23.71 -22.55 22.95
CA TYR A 607 24.73 -23.57 23.21
C TYR A 607 24.08 -24.85 23.74
N GLN A 608 24.70 -26.00 23.45
CA GLN A 608 24.39 -27.28 24.07
C GLN A 608 25.69 -28.04 24.29
N TRP A 609 26.13 -28.19 25.54
CA TRP A 609 27.30 -29.01 25.84
C TRP A 609 26.99 -30.50 25.72
N GLN A 610 27.98 -31.25 25.28
CA GLN A 610 27.94 -32.68 25.11
C GLN A 610 29.17 -33.32 25.78
N VAL A 611 28.98 -34.51 26.33
CA VAL A 611 30.04 -35.33 26.92
C VAL A 611 30.20 -36.62 26.12
N SER A 612 31.44 -37.07 26.00
CA SER A 612 31.82 -38.37 25.50
C SER A 612 32.59 -39.11 26.58
N THR A 613 32.16 -40.34 26.85
CA THR A 613 32.79 -41.26 27.82
C THR A 613 33.51 -42.42 27.12
N ASP A 614 33.59 -42.39 25.79
CA ASP A 614 34.10 -43.46 24.92
C ASP A 614 35.28 -42.99 24.06
N GLY A 615 36.03 -41.98 24.54
CA GLY A 615 37.21 -41.46 23.85
C GLY A 615 36.90 -40.57 22.64
N GLY A 616 35.67 -40.09 22.51
CA GLY A 616 35.23 -39.16 21.46
C GLY A 616 34.46 -39.81 20.32
N THR A 617 34.06 -41.09 20.42
CA THR A 617 33.28 -41.75 19.36
C THR A 617 31.80 -41.34 19.39
N THR A 618 31.20 -41.22 20.57
CA THR A 618 29.83 -40.73 20.73
C THR A 618 29.77 -39.59 21.73
N PHE A 619 28.87 -38.64 21.47
CA PHE A 619 28.67 -37.47 22.31
C PHE A 619 27.18 -37.37 22.68
N THR A 620 26.90 -37.27 23.97
CA THR A 620 25.54 -37.15 24.51
C THR A 620 25.33 -35.78 25.13
N ASN A 621 24.12 -35.23 24.98
CA ASN A 621 23.79 -33.91 25.53
C ASN A 621 23.84 -33.91 27.06
N ILE A 622 24.48 -32.90 27.63
CA ILE A 622 24.45 -32.63 29.06
C ILE A 622 23.23 -31.77 29.34
N ALA A 623 22.28 -32.29 30.11
CA ALA A 623 21.03 -31.59 30.42
C ALA A 623 21.29 -30.23 31.11
N GLY A 624 20.63 -29.17 30.63
CA GLY A 624 20.72 -27.82 31.19
C GLY A 624 22.01 -27.05 30.90
N ALA A 625 23.01 -27.66 30.25
CA ALA A 625 24.27 -27.01 29.93
C ALA A 625 24.17 -26.19 28.63
N THR A 626 23.59 -24.99 28.73
CA THR A 626 23.27 -24.12 27.58
C THR A 626 24.00 -22.77 27.56
N ALA A 627 24.95 -22.56 28.46
CA ALA A 627 25.79 -21.37 28.49
C ALA A 627 27.08 -21.56 27.66
N SER A 628 27.76 -20.45 27.36
CA SER A 628 29.08 -20.46 26.70
C SER A 628 30.20 -21.07 27.55
N THR A 629 29.94 -21.34 28.84
CA THR A 629 30.85 -22.02 29.77
C THR A 629 30.09 -23.14 30.48
N TYR A 630 30.70 -24.32 30.56
CA TYR A 630 30.22 -25.45 31.34
C TYR A 630 31.14 -25.71 32.53
N ALA A 631 30.59 -25.65 33.74
CA ALA A 631 31.32 -25.89 34.98
C ALA A 631 31.01 -27.29 35.53
N ILE A 632 32.04 -27.96 36.03
CA ILE A 632 31.98 -29.25 36.71
C ILE A 632 32.35 -28.99 38.16
N THR A 633 31.44 -29.28 39.08
CA THR A 633 31.69 -29.18 40.52
C THR A 633 32.01 -30.57 41.08
N GLY A 634 33.12 -30.71 41.79
CA GLY A 634 33.51 -31.98 42.40
C GLY A 634 33.78 -33.10 41.38
N ALA A 635 34.78 -32.93 40.51
CA ALA A 635 35.11 -33.91 39.48
C ALA A 635 35.43 -35.30 40.07
N THR A 636 34.70 -36.34 39.66
CA THR A 636 34.83 -37.70 40.19
C THR A 636 35.72 -38.56 39.30
N ALA A 637 36.34 -39.61 39.86
CA ALA A 637 37.25 -40.49 39.09
C ALA A 637 36.61 -41.10 37.82
N ALA A 638 35.29 -41.30 37.80
CA ALA A 638 34.56 -41.81 36.63
C ALA A 638 34.54 -40.82 35.44
N MET A 639 34.86 -39.54 35.68
CA MET A 639 34.94 -38.53 34.63
C MET A 639 36.34 -38.42 34.02
N ASN A 640 37.31 -39.22 34.49
CA ASN A 640 38.67 -39.16 33.98
C ASN A 640 38.71 -39.60 32.51
N ASN A 641 39.37 -38.78 31.67
CA ASN A 641 39.44 -38.91 30.22
C ASN A 641 38.12 -38.71 29.47
N ASN A 642 37.06 -38.25 30.15
CA ASN A 642 35.86 -37.78 29.43
C ASN A 642 36.20 -36.59 28.56
N ARG A 643 35.56 -36.51 27.39
CA ARG A 643 35.71 -35.40 26.45
C ARG A 643 34.44 -34.57 26.38
N TYR A 644 34.59 -33.25 26.40
CA TYR A 644 33.51 -32.28 26.40
C TYR A 644 33.59 -31.44 25.13
N ARG A 645 32.48 -31.32 24.41
CA ARG A 645 32.35 -30.39 23.27
C ARG A 645 31.06 -29.61 23.40
N VAL A 646 30.92 -28.53 22.66
CA VAL A 646 29.69 -27.75 22.61
C VAL A 646 29.18 -27.64 21.19
N VAL A 647 27.87 -27.78 21.03
CA VAL A 647 27.16 -27.49 19.78
C VAL A 647 26.62 -26.07 19.88
N VAL A 648 26.97 -25.22 18.92
CA VAL A 648 26.56 -23.81 18.88
C VAL A 648 25.60 -23.56 17.72
N PHE A 649 24.44 -22.99 18.01
CA PHE A 649 23.40 -22.70 17.03
C PHE A 649 23.23 -21.19 16.83
N SER A 650 22.73 -20.79 15.66
CA SER A 650 22.30 -19.42 15.34
C SER A 650 21.04 -19.48 14.47
N CYS A 651 21.07 -18.92 13.26
CA CYS A 651 19.94 -18.86 12.32
C CYS A 651 19.62 -20.16 11.56
N GLY A 652 20.45 -21.19 11.71
CA GLY A 652 20.32 -22.48 11.01
C GLY A 652 19.97 -23.63 11.95
N PRO A 653 19.25 -24.67 11.46
CA PRO A 653 18.88 -25.83 12.28
C PRO A 653 20.11 -26.71 12.62
N THR A 654 21.15 -26.67 11.79
CA THR A 654 22.40 -27.38 12.02
C THR A 654 23.31 -26.56 12.90
N GLY A 655 23.57 -27.02 14.11
CA GLY A 655 24.55 -26.41 15.01
C GLY A 655 25.99 -26.79 14.61
N THR A 656 26.93 -25.90 14.93
CA THR A 656 28.35 -26.09 14.70
C THR A 656 29.00 -26.72 15.93
N ASN A 657 29.66 -27.86 15.77
CA ASN A 657 30.38 -28.52 16.86
C ASN A 657 31.75 -27.86 17.09
N SER A 658 32.12 -27.63 18.34
CA SER A 658 33.51 -27.36 18.71
C SER A 658 34.37 -28.61 18.60
N ALA A 659 35.69 -28.42 18.54
CA ALA A 659 36.63 -29.48 18.89
C ALA A 659 36.41 -29.91 20.36
N PRO A 660 36.59 -31.20 20.69
CA PRO A 660 36.43 -31.68 22.06
C PRO A 660 37.64 -31.36 22.94
N ALA A 661 37.39 -31.05 24.21
CA ALA A 661 38.38 -30.89 25.28
C ALA A 661 38.32 -32.05 26.28
N THR A 662 39.45 -32.50 26.79
CA THR A 662 39.56 -33.64 27.70
C THR A 662 39.64 -33.18 29.15
N LEU A 663 38.92 -33.85 30.05
CA LEU A 663 39.09 -33.73 31.50
C LEU A 663 40.01 -34.84 32.02
N THR A 664 41.16 -34.47 32.58
CA THR A 664 42.08 -35.39 33.25
C THR A 664 41.98 -35.21 34.76
N ILE A 665 41.77 -36.31 35.48
CA ILE A 665 41.61 -36.34 36.93
C ILE A 665 42.81 -37.04 37.55
N THR A 666 43.50 -36.31 38.42
CA THR A 666 44.67 -36.81 39.14
C THR A 666 44.27 -37.22 40.56
N ASN A 667 44.54 -38.48 40.90
CA ASN A 667 44.29 -39.00 42.25
C ASN A 667 45.32 -38.46 43.26
N PRO A 668 44.90 -38.16 44.50
CA PRO A 668 45.82 -37.86 45.59
C PRO A 668 46.70 -39.08 45.91
N ALA A 669 47.91 -38.82 46.41
CA ALA A 669 48.81 -39.84 46.89
C ALA A 669 48.23 -40.58 48.11
N SER A 670 48.38 -41.91 48.16
CA SER A 670 47.93 -42.76 49.28
C SER A 670 48.84 -43.98 49.47
N PHE A 671 49.19 -44.34 50.70
CA PHE A 671 49.96 -45.56 50.99
C PHE A 671 49.15 -46.82 50.70
N THR A 672 49.72 -47.73 49.91
CA THR A 672 49.20 -49.09 49.70
C THR A 672 49.99 -50.13 50.50
N ALA A 673 51.21 -49.81 50.93
CA ALA A 673 51.96 -50.58 51.92
C ALA A 673 52.75 -49.63 52.83
N GLN A 674 52.64 -49.86 54.14
CA GLN A 674 53.38 -49.12 55.18
C GLN A 674 54.75 -49.77 55.43
N PRO A 675 55.76 -49.01 55.90
CA PRO A 675 56.99 -49.61 56.40
C PRO A 675 56.71 -50.50 57.61
N VAL A 676 57.41 -51.63 57.67
CA VAL A 676 57.27 -52.64 58.74
C VAL A 676 58.55 -52.74 59.56
N ALA A 677 58.45 -53.25 60.78
CA ALA A 677 59.58 -53.39 61.70
C ALA A 677 60.70 -54.29 61.11
N ALA A 678 61.96 -53.93 61.36
CA ALA A 678 63.14 -54.70 60.94
C ALA A 678 63.88 -55.21 62.18
N THR A 679 64.27 -56.48 62.21
CA THR A 679 65.09 -57.07 63.28
C THR A 679 66.38 -57.61 62.69
N VAL A 680 67.51 -57.13 63.20
CA VAL A 680 68.84 -57.40 62.63
C VAL A 680 69.89 -57.52 63.74
N CYS A 681 71.03 -58.15 63.44
CA CYS A 681 72.20 -58.12 64.33
C CYS A 681 73.03 -56.84 64.10
N PRO A 682 73.89 -56.43 65.05
CA PRO A 682 74.85 -55.35 64.84
C PRO A 682 75.67 -55.53 63.56
N ASN A 683 75.93 -54.42 62.87
CA ASN A 683 76.62 -54.31 61.58
C ASN A 683 75.89 -54.90 60.36
N ALA A 684 74.69 -55.48 60.53
CA ALA A 684 73.86 -55.91 59.40
C ALA A 684 73.14 -54.72 58.74
N THR A 685 72.48 -54.99 57.61
CA THR A 685 71.67 -54.01 56.87
C THR A 685 70.18 -54.18 57.21
N ALA A 686 69.51 -53.08 57.54
CA ALA A 686 68.05 -53.04 57.71
C ALA A 686 67.39 -52.24 56.57
N THR A 687 66.20 -52.66 56.12
CA THR A 687 65.44 -52.00 55.06
C THR A 687 64.00 -51.70 55.49
N PHE A 688 63.51 -50.53 55.11
CA PHE A 688 62.12 -50.11 55.29
C PHE A 688 61.56 -49.70 53.92
N ASN A 689 60.41 -50.22 53.54
CA ASN A 689 59.80 -49.97 52.24
C ASN A 689 58.43 -49.31 52.42
N ALA A 690 58.11 -48.34 51.57
CA ALA A 690 56.78 -47.76 51.47
C ALA A 690 56.30 -47.81 50.02
N THR A 691 55.09 -48.32 49.80
CA THR A 691 54.45 -48.33 48.49
C THR A 691 53.32 -47.32 48.49
N VAL A 692 53.35 -46.38 47.54
CA VAL A 692 52.40 -45.27 47.45
C VAL A 692 51.82 -45.22 46.04
N ASN A 693 50.50 -45.15 45.95
CA ASN A 693 49.80 -44.80 44.70
C ASN A 693 49.75 -43.27 44.58
N GLY A 694 49.88 -42.73 43.37
CA GLY A 694 49.83 -41.30 43.06
C GLY A 694 50.80 -40.91 41.94
N SER A 695 50.70 -39.68 41.44
CA SER A 695 51.59 -39.16 40.39
C SER A 695 52.58 -38.14 40.95
N SER A 696 53.75 -38.04 40.29
CA SER A 696 54.82 -37.10 40.64
C SER A 696 55.26 -37.19 42.11
N LEU A 697 55.43 -38.43 42.60
CA LEU A 697 55.71 -38.70 44.01
C LEU A 697 57.15 -38.32 44.38
N THR A 698 57.32 -37.66 45.52
CA THR A 698 58.62 -37.40 46.17
C THR A 698 58.60 -37.90 47.60
N TYR A 699 59.70 -38.49 48.07
CA TYR A 699 59.78 -39.13 49.39
C TYR A 699 60.82 -38.42 50.26
N GLN A 700 60.61 -38.42 51.58
CA GLN A 700 61.60 -37.99 52.57
C GLN A 700 61.46 -38.85 53.83
N TRP A 701 62.45 -39.70 54.10
CA TRP A 701 62.46 -40.50 55.32
C TRP A 701 62.87 -39.67 56.54
N GLN A 702 62.32 -40.04 57.69
CA GLN A 702 62.58 -39.46 58.99
C GLN A 702 62.83 -40.55 60.03
N VAL A 703 63.70 -40.26 60.99
CA VAL A 703 64.01 -41.12 62.15
C VAL A 703 63.58 -40.46 63.44
N SER A 704 63.14 -41.27 64.41
CA SER A 704 62.86 -40.87 65.78
C SER A 704 63.60 -41.80 66.74
N SER A 705 64.43 -41.26 67.63
CA SER A 705 65.14 -41.99 68.69
C SER A 705 64.46 -41.90 70.06
N ASN A 706 63.33 -41.21 70.17
CA ASN A 706 62.59 -41.00 71.43
C ASN A 706 61.19 -41.64 71.43
N GLY A 707 61.04 -42.82 70.82
CA GLY A 707 59.76 -43.53 70.83
C GLY A 707 58.63 -42.86 70.02
N GLY A 708 58.97 -41.95 69.10
CA GLY A 708 58.03 -41.35 68.15
C GLY A 708 57.60 -39.93 68.49
N THR A 709 58.18 -39.30 69.52
CA THR A 709 57.80 -37.95 69.95
C THR A 709 58.26 -36.88 68.96
N THR A 710 59.48 -37.02 68.42
CA THR A 710 60.02 -36.09 67.41
C THR A 710 60.73 -36.85 66.30
N TYR A 711 60.50 -36.44 65.06
CA TYR A 711 61.12 -37.03 63.88
C TYR A 711 62.03 -36.02 63.18
N THR A 712 63.22 -36.46 62.79
CA THR A 712 64.19 -35.66 62.02
C THR A 712 64.42 -36.27 60.65
N ASN A 713 64.56 -35.45 59.61
CA ASN A 713 64.84 -35.92 58.26
C ASN A 713 66.17 -36.68 58.19
N ILE A 714 66.15 -37.83 57.52
CA ILE A 714 67.34 -38.57 57.15
C ILE A 714 67.84 -37.98 55.84
N THR A 715 69.01 -37.35 55.88
CA THR A 715 69.59 -36.65 54.72
C THR A 715 69.82 -37.64 53.57
N GLY A 716 69.38 -37.29 52.35
CA GLY A 716 69.55 -38.11 51.15
C GLY A 716 68.60 -39.28 50.99
N ALA A 717 67.74 -39.56 51.99
CA ALA A 717 66.78 -40.66 51.91
C ALA A 717 65.48 -40.22 51.21
N THR A 718 65.53 -40.15 49.88
CA THR A 718 64.43 -39.63 49.03
C THR A 718 63.77 -40.68 48.12
N GLY A 719 64.08 -41.96 48.33
CA GLY A 719 63.45 -43.09 47.62
C GLY A 719 62.26 -43.68 48.37
N SER A 720 61.52 -44.56 47.68
CA SER A 720 60.45 -45.38 48.28
C SER A 720 60.96 -46.43 49.29
N THR A 721 62.28 -46.64 49.34
CA THR A 721 62.95 -47.56 50.26
C THR A 721 64.04 -46.81 51.03
N LEU A 722 64.07 -46.99 52.35
CA LEU A 722 65.19 -46.62 53.20
C LEU A 722 66.04 -47.85 53.50
N THR A 723 67.34 -47.74 53.25
CA THR A 723 68.33 -48.77 53.58
C THR A 723 69.31 -48.20 54.58
N LEU A 724 69.47 -48.90 55.72
CA LEU A 724 70.41 -48.55 56.78
C LEU A 724 71.51 -49.62 56.80
N THR A 725 72.75 -49.25 56.51
CA THR A 725 73.92 -50.13 56.60
C THR A 725 74.67 -49.89 57.91
N GLY A 726 75.35 -50.92 58.42
CA GLY A 726 76.18 -50.78 59.62
C GLY A 726 75.37 -50.42 60.88
N VAL A 727 74.20 -51.03 61.06
CA VAL A 727 73.34 -50.74 62.22
C VAL A 727 74.06 -51.03 63.54
N VAL A 728 74.00 -50.10 64.49
CA VAL A 728 74.68 -50.21 65.79
C VAL A 728 73.67 -50.42 66.93
N PRO A 729 74.07 -50.99 68.08
CA PRO A 729 73.15 -51.24 69.20
C PRO A 729 72.39 -50.01 69.71
N THR A 730 72.96 -48.80 69.58
CA THR A 730 72.30 -47.54 69.99
C THR A 730 71.14 -47.14 69.09
N MET A 731 70.95 -47.79 67.93
CA MET A 731 69.78 -47.61 67.07
C MET A 731 68.59 -48.50 67.45
N ASN A 732 68.77 -49.41 68.42
CA ASN A 732 67.70 -50.29 68.88
C ASN A 732 66.53 -49.48 69.46
N GLY A 733 65.32 -49.72 68.94
CA GLY A 733 64.11 -49.02 69.32
C GLY A 733 63.83 -47.74 68.51
N ASN A 734 64.71 -47.33 67.59
CA ASN A 734 64.43 -46.19 66.71
C ASN A 734 63.24 -46.49 65.77
N LEU A 735 62.42 -45.47 65.53
CA LEU A 735 61.29 -45.51 64.58
C LEU A 735 61.63 -44.78 63.28
N TYR A 736 61.27 -45.37 62.16
CA TYR A 736 61.49 -44.84 60.82
C TYR A 736 60.15 -44.64 60.10
N ARG A 737 59.91 -43.43 59.57
CA ARG A 737 58.71 -43.10 58.79
C ARG A 737 59.09 -42.32 57.53
N VAL A 738 58.19 -42.24 56.55
CA VAL A 738 58.40 -41.46 55.32
C VAL A 738 57.29 -40.43 55.13
N ILE A 739 57.66 -39.23 54.69
CA ILE A 739 56.74 -38.19 54.22
C ILE A 739 56.75 -38.22 52.69
N VAL A 740 55.57 -38.21 52.07
CA VAL A 740 55.39 -38.27 50.62
C VAL A 740 54.57 -37.08 50.11
N ASN A 741 55.05 -36.42 49.06
CA ASN A 741 54.30 -35.39 48.33
C ASN A 741 53.97 -35.90 46.92
N GLY A 742 52.85 -35.47 46.35
CA GLY A 742 52.45 -35.70 44.97
C GLY A 742 51.64 -34.53 44.42
N THR A 743 51.25 -34.58 43.15
CA THR A 743 50.54 -33.49 42.46
C THR A 743 49.30 -32.99 43.23
N CYS A 744 48.56 -33.90 43.87
CA CYS A 744 47.31 -33.62 44.58
C CYS A 744 47.38 -33.87 46.10
N THR A 745 48.57 -34.12 46.65
CA THR A 745 48.75 -34.41 48.08
C THR A 745 50.04 -33.78 48.59
N THR A 746 49.95 -33.05 49.70
CA THR A 746 51.11 -32.53 50.42
C THR A 746 51.28 -33.25 51.75
N ASN A 747 52.51 -33.60 52.10
CA ASN A 747 52.93 -34.17 53.38
C ASN A 747 52.19 -35.43 53.86
N LEU A 748 51.90 -36.38 52.96
CA LEU A 748 51.36 -37.68 53.34
C LEU A 748 52.37 -38.46 54.20
N THR A 749 52.06 -38.70 55.47
CA THR A 749 53.01 -39.26 56.44
C THR A 749 52.70 -40.73 56.74
N SER A 750 53.70 -41.62 56.68
CA SER A 750 53.55 -43.04 57.01
C SER A 750 53.49 -43.29 58.52
N ALA A 751 53.05 -44.50 58.91
CA ALA A 751 53.31 -45.00 60.26
C ALA A 751 54.83 -45.18 60.49
N GLY A 752 55.25 -45.16 61.76
CA GLY A 752 56.64 -45.41 62.16
C GLY A 752 56.93 -46.89 62.33
N ALA A 753 58.00 -47.39 61.72
CA ALA A 753 58.46 -48.77 61.82
C ALA A 753 59.70 -48.90 62.72
N VAL A 754 59.70 -49.85 63.65
CA VAL A 754 60.78 -50.02 64.64
C VAL A 754 61.96 -50.83 64.11
N LEU A 755 63.18 -50.44 64.48
CA LEU A 755 64.40 -51.22 64.30
C LEU A 755 64.78 -51.93 65.60
N ASN A 756 64.84 -53.26 65.58
CA ASN A 756 65.35 -54.07 66.69
C ASN A 756 66.77 -54.58 66.37
N VAL A 757 67.71 -54.38 67.30
CA VAL A 757 69.12 -54.79 67.17
C VAL A 757 69.48 -55.79 68.27
N ASN A 758 69.60 -57.08 67.91
CA ASN A 758 69.86 -58.17 68.88
C ASN A 758 71.36 -58.37 69.14
N GLN A 759 71.80 -58.39 70.40
CA GLN A 759 73.21 -58.61 70.77
C GLN A 759 73.54 -60.11 70.94
N PRO A 760 74.67 -60.60 70.40
CA PRO A 760 75.10 -61.99 70.58
C PRO A 760 75.42 -62.31 72.04
N VAL A 761 75.31 -63.60 72.40
CA VAL A 761 75.67 -64.12 73.73
C VAL A 761 77.19 -64.18 73.88
N ASN A 762 77.72 -63.73 75.02
CA ASN A 762 79.13 -63.74 75.38
C ASN A 762 79.30 -64.11 76.86
N ILE A 763 80.12 -65.12 77.18
CA ILE A 763 80.46 -65.44 78.58
C ILE A 763 81.49 -64.41 79.07
N THR A 764 81.22 -63.78 80.21
CA THR A 764 82.05 -62.71 80.81
C THR A 764 82.80 -63.16 82.06
N SER A 765 82.45 -64.30 82.66
CA SER A 765 83.22 -64.94 83.73
C SER A 765 82.90 -66.44 83.78
N ASP A 766 83.94 -67.26 83.81
CA ASP A 766 83.83 -68.72 83.98
C ASP A 766 83.67 -69.13 85.46
N PRO A 767 83.11 -70.33 85.75
CA PRO A 767 83.13 -70.93 87.08
C PRO A 767 84.53 -71.34 87.53
N VAL A 768 84.82 -71.18 88.82
CA VAL A 768 86.12 -71.46 89.44
C VAL A 768 86.15 -72.79 90.23
N SER A 769 87.29 -73.47 90.23
CA SER A 769 87.52 -74.71 90.99
C SER A 769 87.36 -74.49 92.51
N THR A 770 86.73 -75.43 93.20
CA THR A 770 86.47 -75.37 94.65
C THR A 770 86.81 -76.71 95.31
N GLU A 771 87.66 -76.70 96.34
CA GLU A 771 87.99 -77.86 97.18
C GLU A 771 87.25 -77.79 98.53
N LYS A 772 86.64 -78.90 98.95
CA LYS A 772 85.81 -78.99 100.16
C LYS A 772 85.93 -80.38 100.80
N CYS A 773 85.84 -80.45 102.13
CA CYS A 773 85.74 -81.72 102.84
C CYS A 773 84.39 -82.40 102.57
N ALA A 774 84.35 -83.74 102.62
CA ALA A 774 83.12 -84.51 102.49
C ALA A 774 82.04 -84.01 103.48
N GLY A 775 80.80 -83.88 103.01
CA GLY A 775 79.67 -83.31 103.72
C GLY A 775 79.48 -81.79 103.55
N GLN A 776 80.44 -81.05 102.97
CA GLN A 776 80.27 -79.61 102.71
C GLN A 776 79.58 -79.32 101.37
N THR A 777 79.22 -78.04 101.15
CA THR A 777 78.57 -77.53 99.92
C THR A 777 79.58 -76.72 99.09
N ALA A 778 79.56 -76.90 97.76
CA ALA A 778 80.29 -76.07 96.78
C ALA A 778 79.32 -75.22 95.95
N VAL A 779 79.76 -74.04 95.49
CA VAL A 779 78.98 -73.14 94.63
C VAL A 779 79.84 -72.70 93.45
N PHE A 780 79.26 -72.75 92.24
CA PHE A 780 79.87 -72.32 90.98
C PHE A 780 78.99 -71.22 90.36
N THR A 781 79.60 -70.17 89.80
CA THR A 781 78.89 -69.07 89.14
C THR A 781 79.48 -68.79 87.76
N VAL A 782 78.64 -68.48 86.78
CA VAL A 782 79.02 -68.01 85.44
C VAL A 782 78.40 -66.62 85.20
N ALA A 783 79.07 -65.72 84.48
CA ALA A 783 78.48 -64.46 84.03
C ALA A 783 78.41 -64.45 82.50
N ALA A 784 77.33 -63.94 81.91
CA ALA A 784 77.17 -63.79 80.47
C ALA A 784 76.44 -62.47 80.12
N SER A 785 76.73 -61.92 78.94
CA SER A 785 76.07 -60.75 78.34
C SER A 785 75.47 -61.10 76.98
N GLY A 786 74.41 -60.42 76.55
CA GLY A 786 73.71 -60.66 75.28
C GLY A 786 72.21 -60.43 75.42
N THR A 787 71.46 -60.42 74.32
CA THR A 787 69.99 -60.35 74.38
C THR A 787 69.40 -61.76 74.57
N SER A 788 68.47 -61.91 75.51
CA SER A 788 67.72 -63.16 75.79
C SER A 788 68.57 -64.37 76.22
N LEU A 789 69.42 -64.20 77.24
CA LEU A 789 70.27 -65.27 77.79
C LEU A 789 69.47 -66.41 78.46
N SER A 790 69.93 -67.65 78.28
CA SER A 790 69.49 -68.85 79.00
C SER A 790 70.71 -69.68 79.45
N TYR A 791 70.60 -70.41 80.57
CA TYR A 791 71.71 -71.14 81.20
C TYR A 791 71.38 -72.62 81.38
N GLN A 792 72.41 -73.49 81.33
CA GLN A 792 72.34 -74.92 81.63
C GLN A 792 73.68 -75.40 82.20
N TRP A 793 73.70 -75.89 83.43
CA TRP A 793 74.89 -76.48 84.04
C TRP A 793 75.06 -77.95 83.65
N GLN A 794 76.32 -78.38 83.56
CA GLN A 794 76.73 -79.76 83.27
C GLN A 794 77.79 -80.23 84.27
N VAL A 795 77.84 -81.53 84.59
CA VAL A 795 78.85 -82.13 85.48
C VAL A 795 79.65 -83.22 84.77
N SER A 796 80.94 -83.35 85.11
CA SER A 796 81.82 -84.46 84.74
C SER A 796 82.41 -85.06 86.01
N VAL A 797 82.35 -86.38 86.17
CA VAL A 797 82.88 -87.11 87.34
C VAL A 797 84.04 -87.99 86.88
N ASN A 798 85.17 -87.96 87.58
CA ASN A 798 86.39 -88.73 87.28
C ASN A 798 86.90 -88.57 85.83
N GLY A 799 86.72 -87.37 85.25
CA GLY A 799 87.18 -87.07 83.88
C GLY A 799 86.29 -87.62 82.76
N GLY A 800 85.05 -88.04 83.04
CA GLY A 800 84.07 -88.43 82.02
C GLY A 800 83.51 -87.26 81.19
N PRO A 801 82.59 -87.51 80.23
CA PRO A 801 81.93 -86.44 79.48
C PRO A 801 81.05 -85.56 80.39
N PHE A 802 80.91 -84.29 80.02
CA PHE A 802 79.96 -83.38 80.67
C PHE A 802 78.52 -83.81 80.34
N VAL A 803 77.71 -83.99 81.38
CA VAL A 803 76.27 -84.30 81.26
C VAL A 803 75.45 -83.20 81.90
N ASN A 804 74.32 -82.84 81.28
CA ASN A 804 73.35 -81.93 81.89
C ASN A 804 72.93 -82.50 83.25
N ILE A 805 73.09 -81.69 84.28
CA ILE A 805 72.48 -81.96 85.57
C ILE A 805 71.05 -81.42 85.56
N ALA A 806 70.28 -81.83 86.55
CA ALA A 806 68.95 -81.30 86.85
C ALA A 806 68.92 -80.94 88.34
N ASN A 807 68.01 -80.04 88.73
CA ASN A 807 67.80 -79.76 90.15
C ASN A 807 67.30 -81.04 90.85
N GLY A 808 67.99 -81.49 91.90
CA GLY A 808 67.70 -82.74 92.61
C GLY A 808 68.98 -83.50 93.00
N GLY A 809 68.90 -84.29 94.07
CA GLY A 809 70.10 -84.88 94.67
C GLY A 809 71.02 -83.80 95.26
N PRO A 810 72.33 -83.77 94.95
CA PRO A 810 73.23 -82.73 95.45
C PRO A 810 73.09 -81.39 94.69
N TYR A 811 72.46 -81.31 93.50
CA TYR A 811 72.50 -80.13 92.63
C TYR A 811 71.28 -79.18 92.77
N SER A 812 71.53 -77.87 92.78
CA SER A 812 70.49 -76.82 92.69
C SER A 812 70.98 -75.57 91.93
N GLY A 813 70.09 -74.82 91.28
CA GLY A 813 70.45 -73.63 90.47
C GLY A 813 70.84 -73.92 89.02
N VAL A 814 70.53 -75.11 88.50
CA VAL A 814 71.04 -75.65 87.23
C VAL A 814 70.69 -74.88 85.96
N THR A 815 69.59 -74.11 85.94
CA THR A 815 69.20 -73.26 84.78
C THR A 815 69.44 -71.78 85.02
N THR A 816 70.22 -71.48 86.07
CA THR A 816 70.58 -70.12 86.44
C THR A 816 72.08 -69.91 86.24
N ASN A 817 72.53 -68.68 86.41
CA ASN A 817 73.94 -68.34 86.36
C ASN A 817 74.74 -68.87 87.58
N THR A 818 74.11 -69.55 88.54
CA THR A 818 74.73 -70.06 89.77
C THR A 818 74.32 -71.51 90.04
N LEU A 819 75.27 -72.42 90.12
CA LEU A 819 75.08 -73.82 90.54
C LEU A 819 75.54 -74.01 91.98
N THR A 820 74.76 -74.72 92.78
CA THR A 820 75.11 -75.17 94.13
C THR A 820 75.10 -76.70 94.19
N VAL A 821 76.13 -77.28 94.81
CA VAL A 821 76.33 -78.72 94.99
C VAL A 821 76.46 -79.03 96.48
N ALA A 822 75.42 -79.58 97.11
CA ALA A 822 75.36 -79.87 98.54
C ALA A 822 75.78 -81.32 98.88
N ASN A 823 76.22 -81.54 100.13
CA ASN A 823 76.60 -82.86 100.68
C ASN A 823 77.61 -83.62 99.79
N LEU A 824 78.76 -82.99 99.49
CA LEU A 824 79.82 -83.60 98.69
C LEU A 824 80.26 -84.94 99.31
N THR A 825 80.27 -86.02 98.52
CA THR A 825 80.65 -87.38 98.94
C THR A 825 82.06 -87.74 98.54
#